data_AF-A0AAN9BFI7-F1
#
_entry.id   AF-A0AAN9BFI7-F1
#
_cell.length_a   1.000
_cell.length_b   1.000
_cell.length_c   1.000
_cell.angle_alpha   90.00
_cell.angle_beta   90.00
_cell.angle_gamma   90.00
#
_symmetry.space_group_name_H-M   'P 1'
#
loop_
_entity.id
_entity.type
_entity.pdbx_description
1 polymer ?
#
loop_
_entity_poly.entity_id
_entity_poly.type
_entity_poly.pdbx_seq_one_letter_code
_entity_poly.pdbx_strand_id
1 'polypeptide(L)'
;MAEKKEKKKGTMFKKPDNFDELEKEFESVLNELLTDESLEKFRKEYEKLHEALINSHDSERRLMSKVRELNNEIAGNAEKVGTALRLSKEDESTIGNLKQESEKAWKLVEYLQEKEVWSRETITTLRQEIEHLKTLVEKSADLAVQFQNQEMAGFKLFGQSAAATGKSPSRTTSALTQKTPRSKGAGGSGGGGGGGGGGGGGGGGGGGGGHSYTSETDSVEVLKKHIADMELEDGKLKNDIYQSQVDLRNRTLDLQRERNKRTKAEQELTTRTTELEEQKAFGSEMKRTLEHLREQCTAQESNNRELRISNERHLKEIENINANLTKTQLDYEKQNNMVDHLQMEMMDLQNDLRRKEDRLNKMVDNAKFLNKSKNTLERKLKTLTEQRSVLRKEKETLEGQLQVAEKTIEVNRRTKESDEKHISNLMRERDVVNKNLIKQVHATDRQTNLVNLGEQTNRNMGQEIMGFRRESEKQRRIIVQLERERDRYISENGDLTLKIMKAMEELQVRDLQILDYQKVQDELESRLKIQQNLYEAVHQDRNMYSRQLIETQDEMNEMKNKLRVLDHQSHQLKEEVANREAAVVKEHLECLRLEKERDSLICEIQMLKHQLRDVEQMVMDLKTEERNLRKVIANSDEQIKRQKKQLDSIISERDILGSQLVRRNDELSLLYQKIKLLQTLIKNGGRMYDQRIEDIRLLRLEVKRQRQQNRCLQKSVENVSSYKQELYSVHREVLHERARCAALENELSHPRQIHRWRGLEITDPSKFELLQKVQALQKRLISRTEEVVELERVLQEKDRLYLELRKVLERQPGPEVAKQVNTYQWAVKNKNRQLKGMAAELNMFETDNKASNYDNRRLEGLLNEMKKKYYQEKKLRQELQESMTYTKPVLQGLPAIIPGKDHFTGGGFRVSKGFL
;
A
#
# COMPACT_ATOMS: atom_id res chain seq x y z
N MET A 1 -33.17 -5.04 -57.25
CA MET A 1 -34.13 -5.90 -58.00
C MET A 1 -35.18 -5.06 -58.77
N ALA A 2 -34.77 -4.00 -59.49
CA ALA A 2 -35.71 -3.04 -60.12
C ALA A 2 -35.45 -2.79 -61.63
N GLU A 3 -34.52 -3.53 -62.23
CA GLU A 3 -33.76 -3.15 -63.43
C GLU A 3 -34.35 -3.67 -64.76
N LYS A 4 -35.67 -3.96 -64.78
CA LYS A 4 -36.32 -4.72 -65.87
C LYS A 4 -37.58 -4.07 -66.49
N LYS A 5 -37.80 -2.75 -66.31
CA LYS A 5 -39.02 -2.08 -66.84
C LYS A 5 -38.83 -0.89 -67.80
N GLU A 6 -37.61 -0.46 -68.12
CA GLU A 6 -37.41 0.81 -68.85
C GLU A 6 -37.09 0.72 -70.36
N LYS A 7 -36.90 -0.47 -70.93
CA LYS A 7 -36.59 -0.66 -72.37
C LYS A 7 -37.81 -0.63 -73.31
N LYS A 8 -38.86 0.17 -73.03
CA LYS A 8 -40.09 0.27 -73.87
C LYS A 8 -40.69 1.69 -74.03
N LYS A 9 -39.87 2.74 -74.13
CA LYS A 9 -40.33 4.11 -74.49
C LYS A 9 -39.45 4.86 -75.51
N GLY A 10 -38.60 4.16 -76.27
CA GLY A 10 -37.64 4.77 -77.20
C GLY A 10 -38.12 5.05 -78.64
N THR A 11 -39.35 4.66 -79.00
CA THR A 11 -39.85 4.67 -80.39
C THR A 11 -41.11 5.51 -80.56
N MET A 12 -40.95 6.83 -80.46
CA MET A 12 -41.91 7.85 -80.90
C MET A 12 -41.09 8.96 -81.61
N PHE A 13 -41.67 9.62 -82.60
CA PHE A 13 -40.98 10.57 -83.51
C PHE A 13 -39.94 9.94 -84.45
N LYS A 14 -40.41 9.02 -85.31
CA LYS A 14 -40.07 9.04 -86.74
C LYS A 14 -41.35 9.22 -87.56
N LYS A 15 -41.76 10.48 -87.81
CA LYS A 15 -42.48 10.84 -89.05
C LYS A 15 -41.37 11.21 -90.04
N PRO A 16 -41.16 10.48 -91.15
CA PRO A 16 -40.32 10.95 -92.26
C PRO A 16 -41.09 12.01 -93.05
N ASP A 17 -40.45 13.14 -93.35
CA ASP A 17 -40.30 13.80 -94.66
C ASP A 17 -41.51 13.90 -95.63
N ASN A 18 -42.75 13.80 -95.14
CA ASN A 18 -43.95 14.19 -95.90
C ASN A 18 -43.98 15.69 -96.27
N PHE A 19 -43.13 16.53 -95.65
CA PHE A 19 -43.04 17.96 -95.95
C PHE A 19 -42.51 18.20 -97.37
N ASP A 20 -41.38 17.57 -97.72
CA ASP A 20 -40.73 17.66 -99.02
C ASP A 20 -41.57 17.12 -100.18
N GLU A 21 -42.60 16.31 -99.90
CA GLU A 21 -43.61 15.88 -100.87
C GLU A 21 -44.74 16.90 -100.99
N LEU A 22 -45.25 17.40 -99.85
CA LEU A 22 -46.26 18.47 -99.80
C LEU A 22 -45.79 19.76 -100.46
N GLU A 23 -44.53 20.16 -100.26
CA GLU A 23 -43.91 21.35 -100.85
C GLU A 23 -43.90 21.26 -102.39
N LYS A 24 -43.51 20.10 -102.95
CA LYS A 24 -43.56 19.84 -104.41
C LYS A 24 -44.99 19.82 -104.96
N GLU A 25 -45.97 19.30 -104.21
CA GLU A 25 -47.38 19.42 -104.58
C GLU A 25 -47.86 20.88 -104.53
N PHE A 26 -47.38 21.68 -103.56
CA PHE A 26 -47.70 23.11 -103.45
C PHE A 26 -47.14 23.89 -104.64
N GLU A 27 -45.87 23.70 -105.00
CA GLU A 27 -45.25 24.26 -106.20
C GLU A 27 -45.99 23.85 -107.48
N SER A 28 -46.36 22.56 -107.60
CA SER A 28 -47.12 22.06 -108.75
C SER A 28 -48.50 22.74 -108.88
N VAL A 29 -49.24 22.91 -107.78
CA VAL A 29 -50.53 23.60 -107.78
C VAL A 29 -50.37 25.11 -108.03
N LEU A 30 -49.32 25.75 -107.52
CA LEU A 30 -49.02 27.16 -107.84
C LEU A 30 -48.72 27.34 -109.33
N ASN A 31 -47.94 26.43 -109.92
CA ASN A 31 -47.65 26.44 -111.36
C ASN A 31 -48.89 26.19 -112.23
N GLU A 32 -49.83 25.33 -111.79
CA GLU A 32 -51.15 25.25 -112.45
C GLU A 32 -51.94 26.56 -112.34
N LEU A 33 -51.94 27.21 -111.17
CA LEU A 33 -52.71 28.44 -110.91
C LEU A 33 -52.19 29.66 -111.70
N LEU A 34 -50.93 29.65 -112.14
CA LEU A 34 -50.38 30.66 -113.05
C LEU A 34 -51.01 30.64 -114.47
N THR A 35 -51.74 29.58 -114.84
CA THR A 35 -52.33 29.44 -116.18
C THR A 35 -53.71 30.08 -116.36
N ASP A 36 -54.36 30.53 -115.28
CA ASP A 36 -55.72 31.07 -115.29
C ASP A 36 -55.78 32.37 -114.48
N GLU A 37 -55.81 33.51 -115.18
CA GLU A 37 -55.81 34.86 -114.60
C GLU A 37 -57.03 35.12 -113.69
N SER A 38 -58.13 34.35 -113.84
CA SER A 38 -59.30 34.46 -112.97
C SER A 38 -59.04 33.95 -111.54
N LEU A 39 -58.00 33.14 -111.34
CA LEU A 39 -57.68 32.48 -110.07
C LEU A 39 -56.60 33.20 -109.25
N GLU A 40 -56.05 34.32 -109.72
CA GLU A 40 -54.95 35.07 -109.08
C GLU A 40 -55.24 35.49 -107.62
N LYS A 41 -56.52 35.74 -107.28
CA LYS A 41 -56.93 35.98 -105.88
C LYS A 41 -56.80 34.74 -105.00
N PHE A 42 -57.12 33.56 -105.53
CA PHE A 42 -56.98 32.29 -104.82
C PHE A 42 -55.49 31.92 -104.68
N ARG A 43 -54.70 32.12 -105.74
CA ARG A 43 -53.25 31.93 -105.72
C ARG A 43 -52.59 32.69 -104.56
N LYS A 44 -52.89 33.99 -104.40
CA LYS A 44 -52.31 34.82 -103.32
C LYS A 44 -52.67 34.37 -101.90
N GLU A 45 -53.84 33.78 -101.67
CA GLU A 45 -54.15 33.19 -100.35
C GLU A 45 -53.50 31.79 -100.17
N TYR A 46 -53.33 31.02 -101.26
CA TYR A 46 -52.61 29.74 -101.24
C TYR A 46 -51.10 29.93 -101.00
N GLU A 47 -50.50 31.01 -101.53
CA GLU A 47 -49.10 31.40 -101.29
C GLU A 47 -48.86 31.78 -99.82
N LYS A 48 -49.72 32.63 -99.23
CA LYS A 48 -49.66 32.93 -97.78
C LYS A 48 -49.80 31.68 -96.91
N LEU A 49 -50.66 30.74 -97.33
CA LEU A 49 -50.88 29.48 -96.62
C LEU A 49 -49.65 28.57 -96.71
N HIS A 50 -48.95 28.57 -97.85
CA HIS A 50 -47.66 27.89 -98.02
C HIS A 50 -46.56 28.52 -97.16
N GLU A 51 -46.42 29.86 -97.18
CA GLU A 51 -45.47 30.59 -96.34
C GLU A 51 -45.72 30.34 -94.84
N ALA A 52 -46.98 30.32 -94.41
CA ALA A 52 -47.34 29.95 -93.04
C ALA A 52 -47.00 28.48 -92.70
N LEU A 53 -47.14 27.55 -93.66
CA LEU A 53 -46.79 26.14 -93.50
C LEU A 53 -45.27 25.94 -93.32
N ILE A 54 -44.46 26.60 -94.16
CA ILE A 54 -43.00 26.62 -94.07
C ILE A 54 -42.56 27.18 -92.72
N ASN A 55 -43.03 28.38 -92.36
CA ASN A 55 -42.69 29.02 -91.07
C ASN A 55 -43.11 28.15 -89.87
N SER A 56 -44.23 27.45 -89.94
CA SER A 56 -44.66 26.50 -88.91
C SER A 56 -43.69 25.30 -88.81
N HIS A 57 -43.37 24.64 -89.92
CA HIS A 57 -42.45 23.49 -89.92
C HIS A 57 -41.06 23.88 -89.41
N ASP A 58 -40.55 25.02 -89.85
CA ASP A 58 -39.22 25.48 -89.47
C ASP A 58 -39.16 25.89 -87.98
N SER A 59 -40.26 26.42 -87.43
CA SER A 59 -40.40 26.63 -85.99
C SER A 59 -40.40 25.31 -85.20
N GLU A 60 -41.11 24.27 -85.67
CA GLU A 60 -41.11 22.94 -85.04
C GLU A 60 -39.72 22.30 -85.09
N ARG A 61 -39.03 22.37 -86.24
CA ARG A 61 -37.66 21.87 -86.43
C ARG A 61 -36.69 22.51 -85.44
N ARG A 62 -36.74 23.84 -85.26
CA ARG A 62 -35.93 24.60 -84.28
C ARG A 62 -36.26 24.19 -82.84
N LEU A 63 -37.55 24.08 -82.48
CA LEU A 63 -37.99 23.64 -81.16
C LEU A 63 -37.55 22.21 -80.84
N MET A 64 -37.63 21.29 -81.81
CA MET A 64 -37.18 19.90 -81.70
C MET A 64 -35.66 19.78 -81.54
N SER A 65 -34.86 20.63 -82.20
CA SER A 65 -33.42 20.74 -81.90
C SER A 65 -33.20 21.13 -80.45
N LYS A 66 -33.87 22.20 -79.98
CA LYS A 66 -33.62 22.68 -78.62
C LYS A 66 -34.09 21.69 -77.55
N VAL A 67 -35.13 20.89 -77.81
CA VAL A 67 -35.49 19.76 -76.94
C VAL A 67 -34.40 18.69 -76.91
N ARG A 68 -33.71 18.36 -78.01
CA ARG A 68 -32.58 17.40 -78.01
C ARG A 68 -31.39 17.94 -77.21
N GLU A 69 -31.02 19.20 -77.42
CA GLU A 69 -29.94 19.86 -76.66
C GLU A 69 -30.20 19.83 -75.16
N LEU A 70 -31.40 20.24 -74.71
CA LEU A 70 -31.76 20.25 -73.29
C LEU A 70 -31.80 18.83 -72.68
N ASN A 71 -32.11 17.78 -73.46
CA ASN A 71 -32.01 16.40 -72.98
C ASN A 71 -30.55 15.95 -72.78
N ASN A 72 -29.63 16.40 -73.64
CA ASN A 72 -28.20 16.13 -73.48
C ASN A 72 -27.62 16.88 -72.26
N GLU A 73 -28.04 18.14 -72.04
CA GLU A 73 -27.74 18.92 -70.84
C GLU A 73 -28.23 18.20 -69.56
N ILE A 74 -29.46 17.66 -69.58
CA ILE A 74 -30.01 16.85 -68.49
C ILE A 74 -29.20 15.58 -68.24
N ALA A 75 -28.83 14.83 -69.28
CA ALA A 75 -28.07 13.59 -69.14
C ALA A 75 -26.69 13.86 -68.48
N GLY A 76 -25.96 14.86 -68.98
CA GLY A 76 -24.66 15.23 -68.43
C GLY A 76 -24.73 15.84 -67.02
N ASN A 77 -25.83 16.47 -66.63
CA ASN A 77 -26.03 16.92 -65.25
C ASN A 77 -26.50 15.79 -64.31
N ALA A 78 -27.28 14.82 -64.80
CA ALA A 78 -27.68 13.64 -64.03
C ALA A 78 -26.46 12.76 -63.68
N GLU A 79 -25.51 12.60 -64.61
CA GLU A 79 -24.25 11.89 -64.36
C GLU A 79 -23.43 12.57 -63.25
N LYS A 80 -23.26 13.90 -63.30
CA LYS A 80 -22.56 14.69 -62.27
C LYS A 80 -23.25 14.61 -60.89
N VAL A 81 -24.58 14.59 -60.86
CA VAL A 81 -25.34 14.36 -59.61
C VAL A 81 -25.12 12.93 -59.11
N GLY A 82 -25.03 11.93 -60.00
CA GLY A 82 -24.71 10.55 -59.66
C GLY A 82 -23.31 10.36 -59.06
N THR A 83 -22.29 11.01 -59.62
CA THR A 83 -20.92 10.94 -59.07
C THR A 83 -20.81 11.67 -57.73
N ALA A 84 -21.40 12.85 -57.59
CA ALA A 84 -21.44 13.59 -56.32
C ALA A 84 -22.24 12.84 -55.22
N LEU A 85 -23.34 12.15 -55.57
CA LEU A 85 -24.05 11.25 -54.65
C LEU A 85 -23.24 10.02 -54.21
N ARG A 86 -22.26 9.59 -55.01
CA ARG A 86 -21.35 8.49 -54.61
C ARG A 86 -20.30 9.01 -53.64
N LEU A 87 -19.61 10.09 -53.99
CA LEU A 87 -18.62 10.74 -53.12
C LEU A 87 -19.23 11.08 -51.75
N SER A 88 -20.39 11.74 -51.72
CA SER A 88 -21.08 12.09 -50.45
C SER A 88 -21.44 10.88 -49.55
N LYS A 89 -21.52 9.66 -50.09
CA LYS A 89 -21.73 8.43 -49.30
C LYS A 89 -20.41 7.81 -48.83
N GLU A 90 -19.36 7.94 -49.64
CA GLU A 90 -17.99 7.59 -49.25
C GLU A 90 -17.55 8.52 -48.09
N ASP A 91 -17.85 9.83 -48.19
CA ASP A 91 -17.66 10.84 -47.13
C ASP A 91 -18.50 10.56 -45.87
N GLU A 92 -19.78 10.17 -46.02
CA GLU A 92 -20.61 9.81 -44.86
C GLU A 92 -20.05 8.60 -44.09
N SER A 93 -19.48 7.62 -44.82
CA SER A 93 -18.78 6.46 -44.26
C SER A 93 -17.47 6.85 -43.56
N THR A 94 -16.62 7.67 -44.18
CA THR A 94 -15.35 8.11 -43.57
C THR A 94 -15.58 9.01 -42.35
N ILE A 95 -16.54 9.93 -42.40
CA ILE A 95 -16.98 10.71 -41.22
C ILE A 95 -17.47 9.76 -40.12
N GLY A 96 -18.23 8.72 -40.45
CA GLY A 96 -18.70 7.71 -39.49
C GLY A 96 -17.55 7.00 -38.78
N ASN A 97 -16.54 6.55 -39.53
CA ASN A 97 -15.36 5.88 -38.99
C ASN A 97 -14.49 6.83 -38.14
N LEU A 98 -14.20 8.03 -38.63
CA LEU A 98 -13.43 9.05 -37.90
C LEU A 98 -14.09 9.47 -36.58
N LYS A 99 -15.43 9.52 -36.53
CA LYS A 99 -16.16 9.74 -35.26
C LYS A 99 -15.93 8.59 -34.27
N GLN A 100 -16.07 7.34 -34.71
CA GLN A 100 -15.85 6.20 -33.83
C GLN A 100 -14.39 6.09 -33.35
N GLU A 101 -13.41 6.39 -34.21
CA GLU A 101 -12.00 6.43 -33.80
C GLU A 101 -11.72 7.55 -32.81
N SER A 102 -12.24 8.75 -33.05
CA SER A 102 -12.06 9.88 -32.13
C SER A 102 -12.74 9.62 -30.78
N GLU A 103 -13.92 8.99 -30.75
CA GLU A 103 -14.60 8.60 -29.52
C GLU A 103 -13.85 7.51 -28.73
N LYS A 104 -13.29 6.51 -29.44
CA LYS A 104 -12.41 5.49 -28.83
C LYS A 104 -11.14 6.11 -28.25
N ALA A 105 -10.53 7.05 -28.97
CA ALA A 105 -9.35 7.78 -28.51
C ALA A 105 -9.66 8.68 -27.30
N TRP A 106 -10.81 9.34 -27.27
CA TRP A 106 -11.28 10.10 -26.10
C TRP A 106 -11.41 9.24 -24.86
N LYS A 107 -12.11 8.10 -24.95
CA LYS A 107 -12.28 7.17 -23.83
C LYS A 107 -10.96 6.56 -23.33
N LEU A 108 -9.99 6.38 -24.24
CA LEU A 108 -8.64 5.98 -23.87
C LEU A 108 -7.89 7.11 -23.14
N VAL A 109 -8.02 8.37 -23.56
CA VAL A 109 -7.43 9.52 -22.86
C VAL A 109 -8.04 9.70 -21.48
N GLU A 110 -9.36 9.60 -21.34
CA GLU A 110 -10.09 9.67 -20.06
C GLU A 110 -9.57 8.60 -19.08
N TYR A 111 -9.55 7.33 -19.49
CA TYR A 111 -9.02 6.22 -18.68
C TYR A 111 -7.53 6.40 -18.31
N LEU A 112 -6.70 6.89 -19.24
CA LEU A 112 -5.28 7.14 -18.95
C LEU A 112 -5.10 8.32 -17.98
N GLN A 113 -5.96 9.35 -18.05
CA GLN A 113 -5.96 10.47 -17.11
C GLN A 113 -6.40 10.04 -15.71
N GLU A 114 -7.44 9.20 -15.58
CA GLU A 114 -7.82 8.59 -14.30
C GLU A 114 -6.66 7.77 -13.70
N LYS A 115 -6.01 6.92 -14.51
CA LYS A 115 -4.82 6.18 -14.07
C LYS A 115 -3.66 7.12 -13.68
N GLU A 116 -3.47 8.23 -14.39
CA GLU A 116 -2.43 9.22 -14.05
C GLU A 116 -2.73 9.91 -12.71
N VAL A 117 -3.98 10.32 -12.46
CA VAL A 117 -4.40 10.93 -11.19
C VAL A 117 -4.22 9.95 -10.04
N TRP A 118 -4.71 8.71 -10.17
CA TRP A 118 -4.50 7.65 -9.17
C TRP A 118 -3.01 7.38 -8.90
N SER A 119 -2.17 7.40 -9.95
CA SER A 119 -0.71 7.27 -9.80
C SER A 119 -0.11 8.44 -9.03
N ARG A 120 -0.53 9.68 -9.30
CA ARG A 120 -0.10 10.88 -8.56
C ARG A 120 -0.51 10.83 -7.10
N GLU A 121 -1.75 10.44 -6.81
CA GLU A 121 -2.27 10.33 -5.44
C GLU A 121 -1.50 9.28 -4.65
N THR A 122 -1.26 8.10 -5.24
CA THR A 122 -0.42 7.04 -4.67
C THR A 122 1.03 7.52 -4.45
N ILE A 123 1.59 8.32 -5.37
CA ILE A 123 2.90 8.96 -5.17
C ILE A 123 2.86 9.97 -4.01
N THR A 124 1.74 10.63 -3.70
CA THR A 124 1.65 11.54 -2.55
C THR A 124 1.49 10.82 -1.21
N THR A 125 0.75 9.73 -1.13
CA THR A 125 0.62 8.94 0.12
C THR A 125 1.93 8.24 0.46
N LEU A 126 2.57 7.56 -0.51
CA LEU A 126 3.87 6.91 -0.30
C LEU A 126 4.98 7.92 0.05
N ARG A 127 4.89 9.19 -0.38
CA ARG A 127 5.80 10.26 0.09
C ARG A 127 5.58 10.63 1.57
N GLN A 128 4.33 10.62 2.05
CA GLN A 128 4.04 10.85 3.46
C GLN A 128 4.54 9.68 4.32
N GLU A 129 4.45 8.45 3.80
CA GLU A 129 5.02 7.25 4.41
C GLU A 129 6.56 7.29 4.45
N ILE A 130 7.21 7.68 3.35
CA ILE A 130 8.68 7.95 3.30
C ILE A 130 9.10 8.96 4.37
N GLU A 131 8.35 10.05 4.53
CA GLU A 131 8.65 11.06 5.54
C GLU A 131 8.45 10.52 6.97
N HIS A 132 7.36 9.77 7.19
CA HIS A 132 7.11 9.13 8.49
C HIS A 132 8.21 8.13 8.85
N LEU A 133 8.58 7.23 7.93
CA LEU A 133 9.67 6.27 8.08
C LEU A 133 11.02 6.95 8.32
N LYS A 134 11.29 8.11 7.68
CA LYS A 134 12.48 8.93 7.99
C LYS A 134 12.47 9.42 9.43
N THR A 135 11.37 10.01 9.91
CA THR A 135 11.30 10.45 11.32
C THR A 135 11.36 9.30 12.33
N LEU A 136 10.99 8.07 11.95
CA LEU A 136 11.19 6.89 12.78
C LEU A 136 12.66 6.44 12.79
N VAL A 137 13.30 6.37 11.62
CA VAL A 137 14.73 6.07 11.48
C VAL A 137 15.61 7.06 12.26
N GLU A 138 15.28 8.35 12.22
CA GLU A 138 15.97 9.39 12.98
C GLU A 138 15.79 9.21 14.49
N LYS A 139 14.55 9.05 14.98
CA LYS A 139 14.28 8.84 16.42
C LYS A 139 14.95 7.57 16.97
N SER A 140 14.90 6.45 16.25
CA SER A 140 15.56 5.22 16.68
C SER A 140 17.09 5.35 16.64
N ALA A 141 17.64 6.11 15.68
CA ALA A 141 19.08 6.43 15.66
C ALA A 141 19.50 7.35 16.83
N ASP A 142 18.72 8.38 17.15
CA ASP A 142 18.96 9.25 18.30
C ASP A 142 18.90 8.46 19.62
N LEU A 143 17.94 7.53 19.76
CA LEU A 143 17.87 6.61 20.91
C LEU A 143 19.10 5.71 21.00
N ALA A 144 19.51 5.07 19.89
CA ALA A 144 20.72 4.24 19.86
C ALA A 144 21.99 5.04 20.23
N VAL A 145 22.10 6.29 19.77
CA VAL A 145 23.19 7.21 20.14
C VAL A 145 23.10 7.63 21.61
N GLN A 146 21.91 7.79 22.20
CA GLN A 146 21.76 8.06 23.63
C GLN A 146 22.24 6.88 24.49
N PHE A 147 21.89 5.64 24.15
CA PHE A 147 22.40 4.44 24.83
C PHE A 147 23.93 4.33 24.72
N GLN A 148 24.50 4.56 23.53
CA GLN A 148 25.95 4.52 23.32
C GLN A 148 26.71 5.62 24.08
N ASN A 149 26.07 6.77 24.32
CA ASN A 149 26.61 7.81 25.21
C ASN A 149 26.51 7.42 26.70
N GLN A 150 25.53 6.61 27.10
CA GLN A 150 25.44 6.06 28.47
C GLN A 150 26.52 5.01 28.74
N GLU A 151 26.78 4.09 27.80
CA GLU A 151 27.94 3.16 27.85
C GLU A 151 29.24 3.95 28.14
N MET A 152 29.49 5.00 27.36
CA MET A 152 30.67 5.86 27.47
C MET A 152 30.72 6.74 28.74
N ALA A 153 29.58 6.99 29.39
CA ALA A 153 29.52 7.71 30.66
C ALA A 153 29.86 6.79 31.85
N GLY A 154 29.28 5.58 31.90
CA GLY A 154 29.59 4.58 32.93
C GLY A 154 31.07 4.20 32.93
N PHE A 155 31.63 3.90 31.76
CA PHE A 155 33.05 3.54 31.63
C PHE A 155 34.01 4.64 32.10
N LYS A 156 33.65 5.93 31.94
CA LYS A 156 34.46 7.07 32.39
C LYS A 156 34.49 7.26 33.90
N LEU A 157 33.43 6.86 34.61
CA LEU A 157 33.37 6.91 36.07
C LEU A 157 34.28 5.86 36.72
N PHE A 158 34.38 4.66 36.13
CA PHE A 158 35.27 3.60 36.64
C PHE A 158 36.75 3.82 36.26
N GLY A 159 37.02 4.42 35.10
CA GLY A 159 38.37 4.55 34.52
C GLY A 159 39.37 5.45 35.26
N GLN A 160 38.98 6.18 36.32
CA GLN A 160 39.88 7.12 37.00
C GLN A 160 40.78 6.52 38.10
N SER A 161 40.65 5.22 38.43
CA SER A 161 41.39 4.60 39.54
C SER A 161 42.49 3.61 39.14
N ALA A 162 42.76 3.37 37.86
CA ALA A 162 43.66 2.31 37.40
C ALA A 162 44.61 2.75 36.27
N ALA A 163 45.77 3.32 36.63
CA ALA A 163 46.77 3.82 35.67
C ALA A 163 48.23 3.53 36.10
N ALA A 164 48.56 2.26 36.34
CA ALA A 164 49.94 1.84 36.64
C ALA A 164 50.27 0.45 36.05
N THR A 165 50.96 0.45 34.90
CA THR A 165 51.53 -0.74 34.20
C THR A 165 50.52 -1.77 33.65
N GLY A 166 50.79 -2.51 32.56
CA GLY A 166 51.84 -2.34 31.55
C GLY A 166 52.00 -3.52 30.57
N LYS A 167 51.95 -3.23 29.26
CA LYS A 167 52.34 -4.07 28.08
C LYS A 167 51.47 -5.28 27.66
N SER A 168 51.14 -5.26 26.36
CA SER A 168 50.75 -6.35 25.45
C SER A 168 52.01 -7.17 24.98
N PRO A 169 52.00 -8.15 24.02
CA PRO A 169 50.90 -8.59 23.12
C PRO A 169 50.78 -10.10 22.73
N SER A 170 49.54 -10.49 22.37
CA SER A 170 49.10 -11.31 21.21
C SER A 170 49.82 -12.61 20.68
N ARG A 171 49.01 -13.67 20.58
CA ARG A 171 48.71 -14.53 19.37
C ARG A 171 49.54 -15.80 19.04
N THR A 172 48.82 -16.74 18.39
CA THR A 172 49.23 -18.04 17.76
C THR A 172 49.45 -19.17 18.79
N THR A 173 49.16 -20.45 18.49
CA THR A 173 49.67 -21.31 17.40
C THR A 173 48.59 -21.97 16.50
N SER A 174 48.98 -22.98 15.70
CA SER A 174 48.23 -23.59 14.58
C SER A 174 48.54 -25.10 14.46
N ALA A 175 48.08 -25.75 13.35
CA ALA A 175 48.46 -27.10 12.85
C ALA A 175 47.86 -28.34 13.57
N LEU A 176 47.72 -29.54 12.96
CA LEU A 176 47.53 -29.99 11.56
C LEU A 176 47.20 -31.52 11.56
N THR A 177 46.89 -32.10 10.38
CA THR A 177 47.08 -33.52 9.95
C THR A 177 46.02 -34.63 10.19
N GLN A 178 45.42 -35.04 9.06
CA GLN A 178 45.45 -36.40 8.45
C GLN A 178 44.51 -37.58 8.85
N LYS A 179 44.14 -38.30 7.76
CA LYS A 179 43.93 -39.76 7.54
C LYS A 179 42.51 -40.36 7.50
N THR A 180 42.33 -41.15 6.43
CA THR A 180 41.29 -42.14 6.08
C THR A 180 41.74 -43.55 6.57
N PRO A 181 41.10 -44.74 6.32
CA PRO A 181 40.10 -45.09 5.27
C PRO A 181 39.04 -46.23 5.50
N ARG A 182 38.25 -46.49 4.43
CA ARG A 182 37.82 -47.82 3.87
C ARG A 182 36.51 -48.56 4.28
N SER A 183 35.74 -48.94 3.24
CA SER A 183 34.95 -50.20 3.07
C SER A 183 33.55 -50.32 3.76
N LYS A 184 32.55 -51.14 3.33
CA LYS A 184 32.32 -51.97 2.09
C LYS A 184 30.84 -52.45 1.95
N GLY A 185 30.32 -52.62 0.71
CA GLY A 185 29.18 -53.52 0.33
C GLY A 185 27.72 -53.01 0.51
N ALA A 186 26.65 -53.68 0.04
CA ALA A 186 26.46 -54.70 -1.05
C ALA A 186 24.95 -55.05 -1.32
N GLY A 187 24.58 -55.41 -2.58
CA GLY A 187 23.30 -56.10 -2.96
C GLY A 187 22.05 -55.21 -3.28
N GLY A 188 21.03 -55.64 -4.07
CA GLY A 188 20.89 -56.81 -4.97
C GLY A 188 19.43 -57.15 -5.43
N SER A 189 19.21 -57.57 -6.70
CA SER A 189 17.98 -58.19 -7.32
C SER A 189 16.65 -57.40 -7.36
N GLY A 190 15.60 -57.68 -8.19
CA GLY A 190 15.32 -58.64 -9.29
C GLY A 190 13.85 -59.16 -9.28
N GLY A 191 13.13 -59.59 -10.36
CA GLY A 191 13.31 -59.55 -11.83
C GLY A 191 12.46 -60.59 -12.64
N GLY A 192 11.61 -60.20 -13.61
CA GLY A 192 10.82 -61.09 -14.53
C GLY A 192 9.45 -60.51 -14.99
N GLY A 193 8.72 -60.99 -16.04
CA GLY A 193 9.03 -61.94 -17.13
C GLY A 193 7.80 -62.46 -17.96
N GLY A 194 8.00 -62.86 -19.24
CA GLY A 194 7.09 -63.71 -20.09
C GLY A 194 6.03 -63.00 -20.99
N GLY A 195 5.56 -63.53 -22.15
CA GLY A 195 6.00 -64.67 -23.00
C GLY A 195 4.99 -65.14 -24.11
N GLY A 196 5.46 -65.77 -25.22
CA GLY A 196 4.68 -66.49 -26.28
C GLY A 196 4.17 -65.66 -27.50
N GLY A 197 3.88 -66.16 -28.72
CA GLY A 197 4.01 -67.49 -29.41
C GLY A 197 2.72 -67.90 -30.20
N GLY A 198 2.67 -68.53 -31.41
CA GLY A 198 3.64 -68.93 -32.46
C GLY A 198 3.00 -69.82 -33.59
N GLY A 199 3.59 -69.91 -34.81
CA GLY A 199 3.08 -70.67 -36.02
C GLY A 199 2.27 -69.80 -37.02
N GLY A 200 1.89 -70.15 -38.27
CA GLY A 200 2.02 -71.29 -39.23
C GLY A 200 1.13 -71.02 -40.50
N GLY A 201 1.10 -71.75 -41.64
CA GLY A 201 1.94 -72.88 -42.12
C GLY A 201 1.45 -73.70 -43.37
N GLY A 202 1.27 -73.13 -44.59
CA GLY A 202 1.19 -73.87 -45.88
C GLY A 202 -0.12 -73.93 -46.71
N GLY A 203 0.00 -74.06 -48.05
CA GLY A 203 -0.85 -74.93 -48.92
C GLY A 203 -1.99 -74.39 -49.82
N GLY A 204 -1.93 -74.67 -51.15
CA GLY A 204 -3.04 -75.30 -51.90
C GLY A 204 -3.91 -74.54 -52.94
N GLY A 205 -3.84 -74.96 -54.23
CA GLY A 205 -5.03 -75.49 -54.97
C GLY A 205 -5.83 -74.66 -56.01
N GLY A 206 -5.72 -75.02 -57.31
CA GLY A 206 -6.78 -74.94 -58.36
C GLY A 206 -7.14 -73.57 -59.00
N GLY A 207 -7.73 -73.49 -60.20
CA GLY A 207 -7.96 -74.52 -61.24
C GLY A 207 -9.00 -74.12 -62.34
N GLY A 208 -8.68 -74.37 -63.63
CA GLY A 208 -9.61 -74.29 -64.80
C GLY A 208 -9.80 -72.90 -65.46
N GLY A 209 -10.10 -72.77 -66.77
CA GLY A 209 -10.10 -73.77 -67.85
C GLY A 209 -10.56 -73.23 -69.24
N GLY A 210 -9.90 -73.70 -70.33
CA GLY A 210 -10.27 -73.80 -71.77
C GLY A 210 -11.00 -72.68 -72.58
N HIS A 211 -11.17 -72.75 -73.92
CA HIS A 211 -10.34 -73.17 -75.08
C HIS A 211 -11.20 -73.12 -76.39
N SER A 212 -10.62 -73.43 -77.58
CA SER A 212 -11.22 -73.63 -78.95
C SER A 212 -11.36 -72.38 -79.87
N TYR A 213 -11.30 -72.42 -81.22
CA TYR A 213 -10.70 -73.27 -82.30
C TYR A 213 -11.06 -72.64 -83.70
N THR A 214 -10.47 -72.83 -84.89
CA THR A 214 -9.19 -73.37 -85.50
C THR A 214 -8.56 -72.24 -86.39
N SER A 215 -7.65 -72.32 -87.38
CA SER A 215 -7.03 -73.33 -88.31
C SER A 215 -7.93 -73.81 -89.49
N GLU A 216 -7.49 -74.02 -90.75
CA GLU A 216 -6.18 -73.84 -91.46
C GLU A 216 -6.32 -73.92 -93.02
N THR A 217 -5.30 -73.43 -93.78
CA THR A 217 -4.75 -73.87 -95.12
C THR A 217 -5.65 -74.15 -96.37
N ASP A 218 -5.19 -74.20 -97.64
CA ASP A 218 -3.98 -73.74 -98.38
C ASP A 218 -4.23 -73.69 -99.92
N SER A 219 -3.22 -73.25 -100.70
CA SER A 219 -3.06 -73.40 -102.17
C SER A 219 -4.07 -72.62 -103.06
N VAL A 220 -3.72 -71.54 -103.78
CA VAL A 220 -2.47 -71.16 -104.50
C VAL A 220 -2.05 -72.28 -105.48
N GLU A 221 -2.01 -72.11 -106.81
CA GLU A 221 -1.09 -71.27 -107.57
C GLU A 221 -1.53 -71.01 -109.06
N VAL A 222 -0.81 -70.12 -109.77
CA VAL A 222 -0.88 -69.81 -111.24
C VAL A 222 -1.85 -68.72 -111.70
N LEU A 223 -2.90 -68.35 -110.94
CA LEU A 223 -3.40 -66.95 -110.94
C LEU A 223 -2.44 -65.98 -110.16
N LYS A 224 -1.27 -66.53 -109.78
CA LYS A 224 -0.08 -66.03 -109.06
C LYS A 224 0.51 -64.65 -109.44
N LYS A 225 -0.14 -63.85 -110.30
CA LYS A 225 0.39 -62.56 -110.77
C LYS A 225 -0.60 -61.40 -110.82
N HIS A 226 -1.90 -61.66 -110.66
CA HIS A 226 -2.87 -60.60 -110.35
C HIS A 226 -3.42 -60.75 -108.92
N ILE A 227 -3.42 -61.99 -108.42
CA ILE A 227 -3.65 -62.25 -107.00
C ILE A 227 -2.44 -61.76 -106.17
N ALA A 228 -1.20 -62.07 -106.58
CA ALA A 228 -0.01 -61.77 -105.78
C ALA A 228 0.24 -60.28 -105.48
N ASP A 229 -0.04 -59.36 -106.40
CA ASP A 229 0.17 -57.92 -106.15
C ASP A 229 -0.86 -57.37 -105.15
N MET A 230 -2.12 -57.83 -105.23
CA MET A 230 -3.14 -57.51 -104.23
C MET A 230 -2.88 -58.23 -102.89
N GLU A 231 -2.42 -59.48 -102.90
CA GLU A 231 -2.00 -60.20 -101.68
C GLU A 231 -0.78 -59.57 -101.01
N LEU A 232 0.09 -58.87 -101.75
CA LEU A 232 1.23 -58.17 -101.16
C LEU A 232 0.81 -56.89 -100.43
N GLU A 233 -0.25 -56.20 -100.87
CA GLU A 233 -0.80 -55.03 -100.16
C GLU A 233 -1.80 -55.45 -99.07
N ASP A 234 -2.74 -56.36 -99.35
CA ASP A 234 -3.64 -56.94 -98.36
C ASP A 234 -2.89 -57.73 -97.28
N GLY A 235 -1.80 -58.43 -97.64
CA GLY A 235 -0.90 -59.08 -96.68
C GLY A 235 -0.15 -58.10 -95.79
N LYS A 236 0.28 -56.95 -96.31
CA LYS A 236 0.86 -55.86 -95.49
C LYS A 236 -0.21 -55.26 -94.57
N LEU A 237 -1.38 -54.88 -95.10
CA LEU A 237 -2.48 -54.36 -94.28
C LEU A 237 -2.91 -55.35 -93.21
N LYS A 238 -3.06 -56.65 -93.53
CA LYS A 238 -3.39 -57.69 -92.55
C LYS A 238 -2.31 -57.85 -91.48
N ASN A 239 -1.03 -57.77 -91.84
CA ASN A 239 0.06 -57.85 -90.87
C ASN A 239 0.09 -56.59 -89.99
N ASP A 240 -0.04 -55.39 -90.56
CA ASP A 240 -0.10 -54.12 -89.82
C ASP A 240 -1.34 -54.04 -88.91
N ILE A 241 -2.50 -54.56 -89.36
CA ILE A 241 -3.73 -54.70 -88.56
C ILE A 241 -3.53 -55.72 -87.45
N TYR A 242 -2.91 -56.87 -87.72
CA TYR A 242 -2.62 -57.89 -86.70
C TYR A 242 -1.64 -57.36 -85.64
N GLN A 243 -0.56 -56.71 -86.07
CA GLN A 243 0.40 -56.06 -85.18
C GLN A 243 -0.28 -54.96 -84.35
N SER A 244 -1.12 -54.14 -84.98
CA SER A 244 -1.93 -53.12 -84.28
C SER A 244 -2.93 -53.74 -83.30
N GLN A 245 -3.52 -54.89 -83.59
CA GLN A 245 -4.41 -55.60 -82.66
C GLN A 245 -3.65 -56.23 -81.48
N VAL A 246 -2.46 -56.80 -81.73
CA VAL A 246 -1.57 -57.31 -80.68
C VAL A 246 -1.10 -56.16 -79.79
N ASP A 247 -0.66 -55.04 -80.37
CA ASP A 247 -0.24 -53.86 -79.63
C ASP A 247 -1.39 -53.20 -78.88
N LEU A 248 -2.61 -53.11 -79.45
CA LEU A 248 -3.81 -52.66 -78.73
C LEU A 248 -4.14 -53.59 -77.56
N ARG A 249 -4.05 -54.91 -77.74
CA ARG A 249 -4.30 -55.91 -76.70
C ARG A 249 -3.28 -55.79 -75.56
N ASN A 250 -2.00 -55.62 -75.88
CA ASN A 250 -0.94 -55.34 -74.92
C ASN A 250 -1.18 -54.00 -74.22
N ARG A 251 -1.53 -52.93 -74.96
CA ARG A 251 -1.89 -51.61 -74.39
C ARG A 251 -3.05 -51.73 -73.41
N THR A 252 -4.10 -52.49 -73.73
CA THR A 252 -5.23 -52.69 -72.81
C THR A 252 -4.85 -53.50 -71.57
N LEU A 253 -4.01 -54.54 -71.69
CA LEU A 253 -3.52 -55.30 -70.54
C LEU A 253 -2.65 -54.44 -69.62
N ASP A 254 -1.76 -53.61 -70.18
CA ASP A 254 -0.91 -52.73 -69.39
C ASP A 254 -1.68 -51.52 -68.82
N LEU A 255 -2.65 -50.95 -69.55
CA LEU A 255 -3.60 -49.99 -68.99
C LEU A 255 -4.44 -50.59 -67.86
N GLN A 256 -4.82 -51.87 -67.94
CA GLN A 256 -5.56 -52.56 -66.89
C GLN A 256 -4.67 -52.90 -65.69
N ARG A 257 -3.39 -53.25 -65.91
CA ARG A 257 -2.37 -53.38 -64.85
C ARG A 257 -2.12 -52.06 -64.13
N GLU A 258 -1.92 -50.96 -64.87
CA GLU A 258 -1.74 -49.62 -64.29
C GLU A 258 -3.01 -49.14 -63.58
N ARG A 259 -4.21 -49.42 -64.13
CA ARG A 259 -5.48 -49.14 -63.45
C ARG A 259 -5.60 -49.91 -62.13
N ASN A 260 -5.17 -51.18 -62.09
CA ASN A 260 -5.19 -52.00 -60.88
C ASN A 260 -4.11 -51.60 -59.85
N LYS A 261 -2.92 -51.18 -60.29
CA LYS A 261 -1.90 -50.55 -59.42
C LYS A 261 -2.43 -49.24 -58.85
N ARG A 262 -3.02 -48.40 -59.71
CA ARG A 262 -3.58 -47.10 -59.36
C ARG A 262 -4.73 -47.22 -58.36
N THR A 263 -5.69 -48.14 -58.56
CA THR A 263 -6.77 -48.34 -57.58
C THR A 263 -6.26 -48.87 -56.24
N LYS A 264 -5.18 -49.68 -56.22
CA LYS A 264 -4.52 -50.08 -54.97
C LYS A 264 -3.81 -48.90 -54.29
N ALA A 265 -3.08 -48.08 -55.03
CA ALA A 265 -2.46 -46.87 -54.50
C ALA A 265 -3.49 -45.82 -54.03
N GLU A 266 -4.63 -45.70 -54.72
CA GLU A 266 -5.77 -44.86 -54.30
C GLU A 266 -6.43 -45.43 -53.03
N GLN A 267 -6.57 -46.76 -52.90
CA GLN A 267 -7.03 -47.41 -51.67
C GLN A 267 -6.05 -47.20 -50.50
N GLU A 268 -4.76 -47.46 -50.69
CA GLU A 268 -3.71 -47.18 -49.69
C GLU A 268 -3.61 -45.69 -49.32
N LEU A 269 -3.94 -44.77 -50.23
CA LEU A 269 -4.07 -43.35 -49.92
C LEU A 269 -5.32 -43.08 -49.08
N THR A 270 -6.46 -43.70 -49.38
CA THR A 270 -7.68 -43.52 -48.56
C THR A 270 -7.55 -44.09 -47.15
N THR A 271 -6.85 -45.22 -46.95
CA THR A 271 -6.55 -45.71 -45.59
C THR A 271 -5.56 -44.80 -44.87
N ARG A 272 -4.44 -44.42 -45.51
CA ARG A 272 -3.47 -43.50 -44.89
C ARG A 272 -4.03 -42.10 -44.61
N THR A 273 -5.00 -41.61 -45.39
CA THR A 273 -5.67 -40.33 -45.10
C THR A 273 -6.66 -40.43 -43.96
N THR A 274 -7.44 -41.52 -43.86
CA THR A 274 -8.33 -41.76 -42.71
C THR A 274 -7.53 -42.01 -41.42
N GLU A 275 -6.46 -42.82 -41.46
CA GLU A 275 -5.50 -42.97 -40.35
C GLU A 275 -4.90 -41.62 -39.92
N LEU A 276 -4.53 -40.75 -40.88
CA LEU A 276 -4.04 -39.40 -40.58
C LEU A 276 -5.12 -38.46 -40.04
N GLU A 277 -6.39 -38.64 -40.40
CA GLU A 277 -7.51 -37.86 -39.87
C GLU A 277 -7.88 -38.31 -38.46
N GLU A 278 -7.89 -39.61 -38.17
CA GLU A 278 -8.02 -40.17 -36.83
C GLU A 278 -6.86 -39.73 -35.91
N GLN A 279 -5.61 -39.79 -36.38
CA GLN A 279 -4.46 -39.28 -35.62
C GLN A 279 -4.51 -37.77 -35.40
N LYS A 280 -5.04 -36.98 -36.36
CA LYS A 280 -5.28 -35.53 -36.15
C LYS A 280 -6.43 -35.29 -35.17
N ALA A 281 -7.50 -36.08 -35.22
CA ALA A 281 -8.62 -35.99 -34.29
C ALA A 281 -8.15 -36.29 -32.85
N PHE A 282 -7.51 -37.44 -32.64
CA PHE A 282 -6.89 -37.81 -31.37
C PHE A 282 -5.85 -36.78 -30.90
N GLY A 283 -5.01 -36.27 -31.82
CA GLY A 283 -4.05 -35.20 -31.53
C GLY A 283 -4.71 -33.85 -31.19
N SER A 284 -5.93 -33.58 -31.65
CA SER A 284 -6.70 -32.39 -31.28
C SER A 284 -7.42 -32.56 -29.94
N GLU A 285 -7.88 -33.77 -29.63
CA GLU A 285 -8.52 -34.12 -28.36
C GLU A 285 -7.49 -34.17 -27.22
N MET A 286 -6.32 -34.77 -27.47
CA MET A 286 -5.18 -34.73 -26.55
C MET A 286 -4.65 -33.31 -26.34
N LYS A 287 -4.76 -32.41 -27.33
CA LYS A 287 -4.48 -30.97 -27.13
C LYS A 287 -5.52 -30.31 -26.21
N ARG A 288 -6.82 -30.56 -26.42
CA ARG A 288 -7.88 -30.04 -25.55
C ARG A 288 -7.75 -30.53 -24.11
N THR A 289 -7.42 -31.81 -23.89
CA THR A 289 -7.19 -32.32 -22.53
C THR A 289 -5.92 -31.74 -21.91
N LEU A 290 -4.85 -31.53 -22.68
CA LEU A 290 -3.64 -30.82 -22.21
C LEU A 290 -3.92 -29.34 -21.90
N GLU A 291 -4.76 -28.65 -22.67
CA GLU A 291 -5.18 -27.28 -22.39
C GLU A 291 -6.06 -27.22 -21.14
N HIS A 292 -7.03 -28.11 -21.00
CA HIS A 292 -7.86 -28.19 -19.80
C HIS A 292 -7.07 -28.55 -18.53
N LEU A 293 -6.08 -29.46 -18.64
CA LEU A 293 -5.16 -29.76 -17.53
C LEU A 293 -4.24 -28.58 -17.21
N ARG A 294 -3.85 -27.77 -18.20
CA ARG A 294 -3.12 -26.50 -17.95
C ARG A 294 -4.00 -25.47 -17.24
N GLU A 295 -5.27 -25.32 -17.63
CA GLU A 295 -6.24 -24.48 -16.93
C GLU A 295 -6.45 -24.93 -15.48
N GLN A 296 -6.60 -26.25 -15.24
CA GLN A 296 -6.69 -26.80 -13.88
C GLN A 296 -5.41 -26.55 -13.07
N CYS A 297 -4.22 -26.73 -13.68
CA CYS A 297 -2.95 -26.43 -13.02
C CYS A 297 -2.80 -24.93 -12.70
N THR A 298 -3.14 -24.02 -13.61
CA THR A 298 -3.04 -22.57 -13.33
C THR A 298 -4.08 -22.10 -12.32
N ALA A 299 -5.28 -22.70 -12.30
CA ALA A 299 -6.28 -22.49 -11.25
C ALA A 299 -5.79 -23.01 -9.88
N GLN A 300 -5.18 -24.20 -9.83
CA GLN A 300 -4.55 -24.70 -8.61
C GLN A 300 -3.35 -23.84 -8.19
N GLU A 301 -2.55 -23.31 -9.11
CA GLU A 301 -1.47 -22.37 -8.78
C GLU A 301 -2.02 -21.06 -8.20
N SER A 302 -3.12 -20.50 -8.73
CA SER A 302 -3.76 -19.31 -8.14
C SER A 302 -4.23 -19.60 -6.72
N ASN A 303 -4.99 -20.69 -6.53
CA ASN A 303 -5.49 -21.09 -5.22
C ASN A 303 -4.34 -21.36 -4.22
N ASN A 304 -3.24 -21.99 -4.66
CA ASN A 304 -2.04 -22.16 -3.83
C ASN A 304 -1.34 -20.83 -3.51
N ARG A 305 -1.36 -19.84 -4.41
CA ARG A 305 -0.84 -18.49 -4.12
C ARG A 305 -1.74 -17.75 -3.12
N GLU A 306 -3.05 -17.85 -3.28
CA GLU A 306 -4.04 -17.27 -2.36
C GLU A 306 -3.93 -17.89 -0.95
N LEU A 307 -3.85 -19.21 -0.85
CA LEU A 307 -3.59 -19.93 0.41
C LEU A 307 -2.23 -19.57 1.03
N ARG A 308 -1.18 -19.39 0.23
CA ARG A 308 0.12 -18.89 0.73
C ARG A 308 0.01 -17.46 1.28
N ILE A 309 -0.69 -16.56 0.58
CA ILE A 309 -0.91 -15.18 1.05
C ILE A 309 -1.75 -15.17 2.33
N SER A 310 -2.76 -16.04 2.45
CA SER A 310 -3.54 -16.17 3.69
C SER A 310 -2.68 -16.71 4.83
N ASN A 311 -1.87 -17.75 4.59
CA ASN A 311 -0.95 -18.28 5.59
C ASN A 311 0.12 -17.26 6.01
N GLU A 312 0.62 -16.44 5.08
CA GLU A 312 1.58 -15.37 5.40
C GLU A 312 0.94 -14.26 6.25
N ARG A 313 -0.35 -13.93 6.00
CA ARG A 313 -1.13 -13.04 6.87
C ARG A 313 -1.32 -13.65 8.26
N HIS A 314 -1.74 -14.91 8.35
CA HIS A 314 -1.92 -15.59 9.64
C HIS A 314 -0.61 -15.78 10.40
N LEU A 315 0.52 -15.99 9.72
CA LEU A 315 1.84 -15.97 10.35
C LEU A 315 2.16 -14.59 10.91
N LYS A 316 1.90 -13.50 10.18
CA LYS A 316 2.09 -12.12 10.67
C LYS A 316 1.11 -11.77 11.80
N GLU A 317 -0.10 -12.31 11.81
CA GLU A 317 -1.04 -12.19 12.93
C GLU A 317 -0.52 -12.95 14.16
N ILE A 318 0.00 -14.16 13.99
CA ILE A 318 0.63 -14.95 15.06
C ILE A 318 1.90 -14.27 15.59
N GLU A 319 2.75 -13.71 14.72
CA GLU A 319 3.94 -12.93 15.09
C GLU A 319 3.55 -11.68 15.89
N ASN A 320 2.53 -10.94 15.45
CA ASN A 320 1.99 -9.79 16.19
C ASN A 320 1.36 -10.19 17.53
N ILE A 321 0.63 -11.31 17.60
CA ILE A 321 0.07 -11.84 18.85
C ILE A 321 1.20 -12.27 19.80
N ASN A 322 2.24 -12.93 19.29
CA ASN A 322 3.40 -13.33 20.08
C ASN A 322 4.22 -12.12 20.56
N ALA A 323 4.41 -11.08 19.73
CA ALA A 323 5.10 -9.85 20.12
C ALA A 323 4.31 -9.04 21.17
N ASN A 324 2.97 -9.03 21.06
CA ASN A 324 2.11 -8.47 22.11
C ASN A 324 2.16 -9.31 23.39
N LEU A 325 2.15 -10.64 23.28
CA LEU A 325 2.23 -11.56 24.42
C LEU A 325 3.56 -11.38 25.18
N THR A 326 4.70 -11.43 24.49
CA THR A 326 6.02 -11.21 25.13
C THR A 326 6.14 -9.82 25.72
N LYS A 327 5.58 -8.79 25.07
CA LYS A 327 5.48 -7.45 25.67
C LYS A 327 4.68 -7.45 26.97
N THR A 328 3.48 -8.07 27.00
CA THR A 328 2.69 -8.18 28.24
C THR A 328 3.35 -9.05 29.31
N GLN A 329 4.10 -10.08 28.94
CA GLN A 329 4.90 -10.89 29.87
C GLN A 329 6.02 -10.04 30.49
N LEU A 330 6.77 -9.30 29.67
CA LEU A 330 7.87 -8.47 30.10
C LEU A 330 7.40 -7.24 30.92
N ASP A 331 6.23 -6.68 30.60
CA ASP A 331 5.58 -5.65 31.41
C ASP A 331 4.97 -6.21 32.72
N TYR A 332 4.50 -7.46 32.73
CA TYR A 332 4.12 -8.18 33.95
C TYR A 332 5.33 -8.46 34.85
N GLU A 333 6.46 -8.93 34.28
CA GLU A 333 7.72 -9.13 35.00
C GLU A 333 8.26 -7.81 35.58
N LYS A 334 8.18 -6.70 34.85
CA LYS A 334 8.49 -5.36 35.42
C LYS A 334 7.61 -5.02 36.62
N GLN A 335 6.30 -5.30 36.56
CA GLN A 335 5.42 -5.05 37.70
C GLN A 335 5.68 -6.00 38.87
N ASN A 336 6.00 -7.28 38.60
CA ASN A 336 6.37 -8.22 39.66
C ASN A 336 7.67 -7.79 40.34
N ASN A 337 8.71 -7.44 39.57
CA ASN A 337 9.97 -6.90 40.09
C ASN A 337 9.77 -5.59 40.88
N MET A 338 8.82 -4.73 40.47
CA MET A 338 8.45 -3.53 41.22
C MET A 338 7.73 -3.87 42.54
N VAL A 339 6.84 -4.86 42.53
CA VAL A 339 6.17 -5.36 43.75
C VAL A 339 7.19 -5.99 44.71
N ASP A 340 8.12 -6.80 44.21
CA ASP A 340 9.18 -7.42 45.00
C ASP A 340 10.13 -6.35 45.57
N HIS A 341 10.48 -5.33 44.78
CA HIS A 341 11.27 -4.18 45.25
C HIS A 341 10.55 -3.38 46.35
N LEU A 342 9.25 -3.08 46.18
CA LEU A 342 8.43 -2.39 47.18
C LEU A 342 8.21 -3.23 48.44
N GLN A 343 8.11 -4.56 48.33
CA GLN A 343 8.11 -5.47 49.49
C GLN A 343 9.44 -5.44 50.22
N MET A 344 10.56 -5.41 49.51
CA MET A 344 11.90 -5.33 50.08
C MET A 344 12.14 -3.98 50.78
N GLU A 345 11.72 -2.87 50.17
CA GLU A 345 11.71 -1.54 50.81
C GLU A 345 10.79 -1.51 52.04
N MET A 346 9.59 -2.09 51.98
CA MET A 346 8.70 -2.20 53.14
C MET A 346 9.33 -3.03 54.27
N MET A 347 10.05 -4.10 53.95
CA MET A 347 10.71 -4.95 54.93
C MET A 347 11.91 -4.26 55.56
N ASP A 348 12.70 -3.50 54.79
CA ASP A 348 13.78 -2.68 55.33
C ASP A 348 13.25 -1.50 56.16
N LEU A 349 12.17 -0.84 55.74
CA LEU A 349 11.46 0.16 56.55
C LEU A 349 10.93 -0.44 57.86
N GLN A 350 10.35 -1.64 57.85
CA GLN A 350 9.95 -2.35 59.08
C GLN A 350 11.16 -2.71 59.95
N ASN A 351 12.26 -3.17 59.37
CA ASN A 351 13.50 -3.48 60.10
C ASN A 351 14.09 -2.21 60.75
N ASP A 352 14.08 -1.07 60.06
CA ASP A 352 14.57 0.20 60.59
C ASP A 352 13.61 0.83 61.61
N LEU A 353 12.31 0.59 61.48
CA LEU A 353 11.32 0.97 62.50
C LEU A 353 11.52 0.12 63.77
N ARG A 354 11.69 -1.21 63.66
CA ARG A 354 12.09 -2.09 64.78
C ARG A 354 13.42 -1.68 65.41
N ARG A 355 14.45 -1.36 64.61
CA ARG A 355 15.75 -0.86 65.11
C ARG A 355 15.59 0.47 65.87
N LYS A 356 14.65 1.33 65.47
CA LYS A 356 14.31 2.58 66.18
C LYS A 356 13.50 2.31 67.45
N GLU A 357 12.56 1.36 67.44
CA GLU A 357 11.84 0.90 68.63
C GLU A 357 12.80 0.28 69.66
N ASP A 358 13.73 -0.59 69.25
CA ASP A 358 14.75 -1.16 70.12
C ASP A 358 15.68 -0.09 70.72
N ARG A 359 16.06 0.93 69.93
CA ARG A 359 16.81 2.08 70.43
C ARG A 359 15.99 2.91 71.41
N LEU A 360 14.69 3.12 71.14
CA LEU A 360 13.78 3.85 72.03
C LEU A 360 13.56 3.09 73.34
N ASN A 361 13.35 1.77 73.29
CA ASN A 361 13.24 0.89 74.45
C ASN A 361 14.50 0.92 75.30
N LYS A 362 15.69 0.83 74.68
CA LYS A 362 16.99 0.99 75.38
C LYS A 362 17.16 2.38 76.00
N MET A 363 16.73 3.44 75.33
CA MET A 363 16.72 4.80 75.90
C MET A 363 15.75 4.93 77.08
N VAL A 364 14.56 4.33 76.97
CA VAL A 364 13.54 4.30 78.03
C VAL A 364 14.00 3.50 79.25
N ASP A 365 14.68 2.36 79.05
CA ASP A 365 15.22 1.56 80.15
C ASP A 365 16.47 2.20 80.78
N ASN A 366 17.33 2.85 79.99
CA ASN A 366 18.39 3.73 80.51
C ASN A 366 17.80 4.88 81.34
N ALA A 367 16.70 5.49 80.90
CA ALA A 367 16.00 6.54 81.65
C ALA A 367 15.37 5.98 82.95
N LYS A 368 14.77 4.78 82.94
CA LYS A 368 14.31 4.09 84.15
C LYS A 368 15.47 3.80 85.11
N PHE A 369 16.63 3.37 84.60
CA PHE A 369 17.82 3.10 85.41
C PHE A 369 18.40 4.38 86.03
N LEU A 370 18.57 5.44 85.23
CA LEU A 370 19.00 6.76 85.70
C LEU A 370 18.02 7.34 86.74
N ASN A 371 16.71 7.18 86.54
CA ASN A 371 15.71 7.65 87.51
C ASN A 371 15.74 6.82 88.81
N LYS A 372 15.94 5.49 88.75
CA LYS A 372 16.19 4.66 89.94
C LYS A 372 17.47 5.09 90.67
N SER A 373 18.55 5.36 89.93
CA SER A 373 19.83 5.84 90.49
C SER A 373 19.65 7.20 91.18
N LYS A 374 19.02 8.18 90.49
CA LYS A 374 18.64 9.48 91.03
C LYS A 374 17.84 9.36 92.32
N ASN A 375 16.74 8.60 92.31
CA ASN A 375 15.90 8.40 93.50
C ASN A 375 16.66 7.74 94.67
N THR A 376 17.69 6.93 94.38
CA THR A 376 18.56 6.32 95.40
C THR A 376 19.58 7.32 95.94
N LEU A 377 20.13 8.18 95.08
CA LEU A 377 21.02 9.29 95.46
C LEU A 377 20.29 10.36 96.27
N GLU A 378 19.06 10.74 95.90
CA GLU A 378 18.24 11.69 96.65
C GLU A 378 17.90 11.18 98.06
N ARG A 379 17.60 9.87 98.20
CA ARG A 379 17.43 9.23 99.52
C ARG A 379 18.71 9.28 100.35
N LYS A 380 19.87 8.95 99.75
CA LYS A 380 21.19 9.05 100.41
C LYS A 380 21.53 10.49 100.82
N LEU A 381 21.25 11.46 99.94
CA LEU A 381 21.45 12.89 100.21
C LEU A 381 20.59 13.33 101.41
N LYS A 382 19.33 12.89 101.46
CA LYS A 382 18.43 13.19 102.58
C LYS A 382 18.95 12.62 103.91
N THR A 383 19.32 11.34 103.94
CA THR A 383 19.92 10.73 105.15
C THR A 383 21.22 11.41 105.58
N LEU A 384 22.06 11.86 104.63
CA LEU A 384 23.29 12.60 104.93
C LEU A 384 22.99 14.02 105.45
N THR A 385 21.92 14.68 104.99
CA THR A 385 21.50 15.98 105.57
C THR A 385 20.89 15.83 106.95
N GLU A 386 20.11 14.77 107.22
CA GLU A 386 19.65 14.42 108.58
C GLU A 386 20.86 14.18 109.52
N GLN A 387 21.80 13.32 109.13
CA GLN A 387 23.01 13.03 109.92
C GLN A 387 23.86 14.28 110.17
N ARG A 388 24.04 15.13 109.15
CA ARG A 388 24.78 16.41 109.27
C ARG A 388 24.05 17.42 110.17
N SER A 389 22.73 17.32 110.33
CA SER A 389 21.98 18.11 111.31
C SER A 389 22.18 17.61 112.74
N VAL A 390 22.27 16.29 112.96
CA VAL A 390 22.55 15.70 114.28
C VAL A 390 23.96 16.05 114.74
N LEU A 391 24.97 15.76 113.91
CA LEU A 391 26.39 16.05 114.19
C LEU A 391 26.66 17.54 114.46
N ARG A 392 25.89 18.46 113.85
CA ARG A 392 26.00 19.90 114.13
C ARG A 392 25.52 20.24 115.55
N LYS A 393 24.42 19.65 116.02
CA LYS A 393 23.91 19.84 117.39
C LYS A 393 24.86 19.23 118.43
N GLU A 394 25.42 18.06 118.14
CA GLU A 394 26.42 17.42 119.01
C GLU A 394 27.68 18.31 119.14
N LYS A 395 28.17 18.88 118.03
CA LYS A 395 29.26 19.87 118.05
C LYS A 395 28.93 21.08 118.94
N GLU A 396 27.75 21.67 118.78
CA GLU A 396 27.30 22.82 119.59
C GLU A 396 27.27 22.48 121.10
N THR A 397 26.86 21.25 121.47
CA THR A 397 26.91 20.82 122.88
C THR A 397 28.32 20.58 123.41
N LEU A 398 29.25 20.07 122.59
CA LEU A 398 30.64 19.82 122.98
C LEU A 398 31.44 21.13 123.13
N GLU A 399 31.20 22.12 122.28
CA GLU A 399 31.81 23.46 122.41
C GLU A 399 31.38 24.16 123.71
N GLY A 400 30.13 23.95 124.16
CA GLY A 400 29.65 24.43 125.46
C GLY A 400 30.32 23.75 126.66
N GLN A 401 30.67 22.45 126.55
CA GLN A 401 31.36 21.73 127.63
C GLN A 401 32.85 22.12 127.74
N LEU A 402 33.50 22.36 126.59
CA LEU A 402 34.91 22.76 126.53
C LEU A 402 35.16 24.09 127.27
N GLN A 403 34.28 25.08 127.08
CA GLN A 403 34.37 26.40 127.72
C GLN A 403 34.21 26.37 129.25
N VAL A 404 33.65 25.29 129.81
CA VAL A 404 33.60 25.05 131.27
C VAL A 404 34.90 24.44 131.76
N ALA A 405 35.42 23.43 131.04
CA ALA A 405 36.65 22.73 131.40
C ALA A 405 37.88 23.66 131.43
N GLU A 406 38.01 24.57 130.47
CA GLU A 406 39.09 25.57 130.41
C GLU A 406 39.15 26.45 131.66
N LYS A 407 37.98 26.88 132.19
CA LYS A 407 37.90 27.71 133.40
C LYS A 407 38.33 26.95 134.66
N THR A 408 38.12 25.64 134.74
CA THR A 408 38.59 24.83 135.87
C THR A 408 40.11 24.58 135.86
N ILE A 409 40.77 24.64 134.69
CA ILE A 409 42.21 24.34 134.57
C ILE A 409 43.08 25.47 135.12
N GLU A 410 42.74 26.75 134.85
CA GLU A 410 43.52 27.90 135.35
C GLU A 410 43.43 28.08 136.89
N VAL A 411 42.40 27.55 137.54
CA VAL A 411 42.31 27.51 139.01
C VAL A 411 43.33 26.51 139.58
N ASN A 412 43.35 25.27 139.05
CA ASN A 412 44.24 24.21 139.51
C ASN A 412 45.73 24.48 139.22
N ARG A 413 46.05 25.39 138.29
CA ARG A 413 47.44 25.79 138.02
C ARG A 413 48.08 26.56 139.19
N ARG A 414 47.28 27.28 139.99
CA ARG A 414 47.77 28.18 141.06
C ARG A 414 48.04 27.48 142.40
N THR A 415 47.57 26.25 142.59
CA THR A 415 47.80 25.48 143.82
C THR A 415 49.10 24.67 143.74
N LYS A 416 49.48 24.17 142.56
CA LYS A 416 50.64 23.27 142.39
C LYS A 416 51.99 23.89 142.79
N GLU A 417 52.15 25.21 142.63
CA GLU A 417 53.41 25.93 142.94
C GLU A 417 53.70 26.04 144.47
N SER A 418 52.78 25.59 145.32
CA SER A 418 52.94 25.53 146.79
C SER A 418 53.87 24.38 147.24
N ASP A 419 53.67 23.19 146.69
CA ASP A 419 53.97 21.95 147.44
C ASP A 419 55.41 21.44 147.23
N GLU A 420 56.09 21.87 146.16
CA GLU A 420 57.46 21.44 145.84
C GLU A 420 58.49 21.81 146.91
N LYS A 421 58.17 22.77 147.80
CA LYS A 421 59.06 23.19 148.91
C LYS A 421 59.10 22.23 150.10
N HIS A 422 58.17 21.28 150.22
CA HIS A 422 58.06 20.45 151.43
C HIS A 422 58.90 19.16 151.41
N ILE A 423 59.34 18.71 150.23
CA ILE A 423 59.91 17.36 150.04
C ILE A 423 61.40 17.26 150.44
N SER A 424 62.14 18.37 150.51
CA SER A 424 63.61 18.36 150.65
C SER A 424 64.17 17.91 152.02
N ASN A 425 63.33 17.71 153.04
CA ASN A 425 63.80 17.63 154.44
C ASN A 425 63.91 16.21 155.04
N LEU A 426 63.37 15.16 154.41
CA LEU A 426 63.09 13.88 155.07
C LEU A 426 64.13 12.74 154.88
N MET A 427 65.33 13.01 154.36
CA MET A 427 66.25 11.94 153.91
C MET A 427 67.59 11.82 154.69
N ARG A 428 67.62 12.01 156.02
CA ARG A 428 68.91 12.21 156.74
C ARG A 428 69.17 11.50 158.09
N GLU A 429 68.42 10.47 158.50
CA GLU A 429 68.42 10.02 159.92
C GLU A 429 68.76 8.52 160.25
N ARG A 430 69.31 7.68 159.35
CA ARG A 430 69.28 6.21 159.56
C ARG A 430 70.55 5.44 160.02
N ASP A 431 71.76 6.01 160.00
CA ASP A 431 72.99 5.19 159.88
C ASP A 431 73.82 4.90 161.17
N VAL A 432 73.24 4.88 162.39
CA VAL A 432 74.02 4.99 163.65
C VAL A 432 73.73 3.95 164.76
N VAL A 433 73.55 2.65 164.47
CA VAL A 433 73.41 1.59 165.53
C VAL A 433 74.20 0.31 165.23
N ASN A 434 75.29 0.05 165.97
CA ASN A 434 76.11 -1.18 165.84
C ASN A 434 76.95 -1.48 167.13
N LYS A 435 77.09 -2.77 167.51
CA LYS A 435 77.98 -3.40 168.56
C LYS A 435 77.77 -3.11 170.07
N ASN A 436 77.80 -4.16 170.93
CA ASN A 436 78.68 -4.30 172.15
C ASN A 436 78.46 -5.57 173.06
N LEU A 437 79.54 -6.03 173.76
CA LEU A 437 79.66 -6.67 175.12
C LEU A 437 80.04 -8.18 175.34
N ILE A 438 81.10 -8.48 176.16
CA ILE A 438 81.69 -9.81 176.65
C ILE A 438 82.59 -9.62 177.95
N LYS A 439 82.81 -10.58 178.94
CA LYS A 439 83.97 -10.70 179.98
C LYS A 439 83.92 -11.75 181.20
N GLN A 440 85.08 -12.30 181.77
CA GLN A 440 85.53 -12.61 183.24
C GLN A 440 86.40 -13.92 183.70
N VAL A 441 87.37 -13.92 184.73
CA VAL A 441 88.04 -15.03 185.68
C VAL A 441 89.62 -14.97 186.17
N HIS A 442 90.16 -15.49 187.37
CA HIS A 442 91.67 -15.77 187.83
C HIS A 442 92.08 -16.41 189.30
N ALA A 443 93.39 -16.80 189.70
CA ALA A 443 93.94 -17.37 191.07
C ALA A 443 95.54 -17.39 191.51
N THR A 444 96.12 -18.15 192.55
CA THR A 444 97.45 -17.96 193.40
C THR A 444 98.38 -19.14 194.08
N ASP A 445 99.63 -18.95 194.72
CA ASP A 445 100.66 -19.95 195.38
C ASP A 445 101.86 -19.47 196.43
N ARG A 446 102.73 -20.30 197.21
CA ARG A 446 104.06 -19.99 198.03
C ARG A 446 104.94 -20.98 199.03
N GLN A 447 106.35 -20.90 199.13
CA GLN A 447 107.41 -20.81 200.31
C GLN A 447 108.24 -21.93 201.21
N THR A 448 109.61 -21.81 201.53
CA THR A 448 110.56 -22.14 202.78
C THR A 448 112.07 -22.67 202.66
N ASN A 449 113.12 -22.30 203.52
CA ASN A 449 114.45 -23.03 203.86
C ASN A 449 115.54 -22.31 204.81
N LEU A 450 116.51 -23.00 205.50
CA LEU A 450 117.91 -22.52 205.91
C LEU A 450 118.84 -23.49 206.74
N VAL A 451 120.13 -23.16 206.81
CA VAL A 451 121.23 -23.52 207.77
C VAL A 451 122.30 -24.59 207.38
N ASN A 452 122.26 -25.81 207.94
CA ASN A 452 123.46 -26.59 208.31
C ASN A 452 124.49 -26.89 207.20
N LEU A 453 125.82 -26.79 207.49
CA LEU A 453 126.85 -26.87 206.44
C LEU A 453 128.28 -27.38 206.80
N GLY A 454 128.90 -26.94 207.91
CA GLY A 454 130.37 -26.96 208.10
C GLY A 454 131.08 -28.31 207.92
N GLU A 455 130.89 -29.25 208.84
CA GLU A 455 131.62 -30.54 208.86
C GLU A 455 131.12 -31.54 207.81
N GLN A 456 130.04 -31.21 207.10
CA GLN A 456 129.51 -32.04 206.02
C GLN A 456 130.34 -31.92 204.73
N THR A 457 131.17 -30.87 204.60
CA THR A 457 132.02 -30.58 203.43
C THR A 457 132.84 -31.78 202.96
N ASN A 458 133.55 -32.48 203.86
CA ASN A 458 134.39 -33.63 203.51
C ASN A 458 133.59 -34.94 203.27
N ARG A 459 132.25 -34.89 203.35
CA ARG A 459 131.33 -35.95 202.89
C ARG A 459 130.60 -35.56 201.60
N ASN A 460 130.32 -34.28 201.40
CA ASN A 460 129.59 -33.75 200.23
C ASN A 460 130.35 -33.95 198.91
N MET A 461 131.68 -33.82 198.91
CA MET A 461 132.53 -34.06 197.73
C MET A 461 132.33 -35.47 197.13
N GLY A 462 131.95 -36.46 197.94
CA GLY A 462 131.59 -37.81 197.47
C GLY A 462 130.19 -37.93 196.84
N GLN A 463 129.29 -36.98 197.10
CA GLN A 463 127.92 -36.99 196.55
C GLN A 463 127.82 -36.26 195.20
N GLU A 464 128.61 -35.20 194.99
CA GLU A 464 128.59 -34.40 193.75
C GLU A 464 128.92 -35.24 192.51
N ILE A 465 129.85 -36.20 192.63
CA ILE A 465 130.25 -37.12 191.56
C ILE A 465 129.08 -38.01 191.08
N MET A 466 128.11 -38.33 191.94
CA MET A 466 126.90 -39.07 191.54
C MET A 466 125.86 -38.20 190.82
N GLY A 467 125.90 -36.87 190.97
CA GLY A 467 124.97 -35.96 190.32
C GLY A 467 125.15 -35.95 188.80
N PHE A 468 126.38 -35.68 188.34
CA PHE A 468 126.69 -35.48 186.92
C PHE A 468 126.44 -36.71 186.03
N ARG A 469 126.49 -37.94 186.58
CA ARG A 469 126.17 -39.15 185.79
C ARG A 469 124.71 -39.18 185.31
N ARG A 470 123.74 -38.80 186.15
CA ARG A 470 122.30 -38.91 185.82
C ARG A 470 121.86 -37.94 184.72
N GLU A 471 122.42 -36.72 184.69
CA GLU A 471 122.00 -35.72 183.71
C GLU A 471 122.46 -36.08 182.29
N SER A 472 123.59 -36.79 182.16
CA SER A 472 124.07 -37.37 180.89
C SER A 472 123.11 -38.42 180.28
N GLU A 473 122.25 -39.04 181.09
CA GLU A 473 121.27 -40.05 180.66
C GLU A 473 119.90 -39.46 180.27
N LYS A 474 119.65 -38.19 180.60
CA LYS A 474 118.51 -37.43 180.06
C LYS A 474 118.80 -36.94 178.65
N GLN A 475 119.91 -36.24 178.45
CA GLN A 475 120.19 -35.58 177.16
C GLN A 475 120.22 -36.55 175.98
N ARG A 476 120.73 -37.78 176.17
CA ARG A 476 120.73 -38.84 175.15
C ARG A 476 119.33 -39.25 174.67
N ARG A 477 118.30 -39.15 175.52
CA ARG A 477 116.91 -39.51 175.15
C ARG A 477 116.23 -38.46 174.26
N ILE A 478 116.59 -37.19 174.40
CA ILE A 478 115.99 -36.09 173.62
C ILE A 478 116.44 -36.16 172.15
N ILE A 479 117.71 -36.48 171.91
CA ILE A 479 118.31 -36.56 170.56
C ILE A 479 117.55 -37.56 169.68
N VAL A 480 117.33 -38.78 170.17
CA VAL A 480 116.67 -39.89 169.44
C VAL A 480 115.22 -39.58 169.06
N GLN A 481 114.55 -38.66 169.77
CA GLN A 481 113.17 -38.26 169.43
C GLN A 481 113.14 -37.34 168.20
N LEU A 482 114.04 -36.35 168.13
CA LEU A 482 114.07 -35.37 167.04
C LEU A 482 114.45 -35.99 165.70
N GLU A 483 115.33 -37.01 165.70
CA GLU A 483 115.70 -37.76 164.49
C GLU A 483 114.47 -38.41 163.81
N ARG A 484 113.52 -38.92 164.61
CA ARG A 484 112.26 -39.54 164.13
C ARG A 484 111.20 -38.54 163.63
N GLU A 485 111.42 -37.25 163.82
CA GLU A 485 110.55 -36.19 163.31
C GLU A 485 111.04 -35.69 161.94
N ARG A 486 112.36 -35.51 161.77
CA ARG A 486 113.01 -35.22 160.49
C ARG A 486 112.58 -36.20 159.39
N ASP A 487 112.68 -37.50 159.66
CA ASP A 487 112.54 -38.53 158.62
C ASP A 487 111.09 -38.70 158.12
N ARG A 488 110.08 -38.27 158.89
CA ARG A 488 108.68 -38.23 158.44
C ARG A 488 108.44 -37.14 157.39
N TYR A 489 108.89 -35.91 157.66
CA TYR A 489 108.69 -34.79 156.74
C TYR A 489 109.39 -34.98 155.39
N ILE A 490 110.50 -35.73 155.35
CA ILE A 490 111.18 -36.09 154.09
C ILE A 490 110.27 -36.97 153.20
N SER A 491 109.53 -37.91 153.80
CA SER A 491 108.62 -38.79 153.05
C SER A 491 107.42 -38.03 152.48
N GLU A 492 106.75 -37.20 153.30
CA GLU A 492 105.55 -36.45 152.91
C GLU A 492 105.80 -35.50 151.73
N ASN A 493 106.98 -34.87 151.69
CA ASN A 493 107.36 -33.93 150.63
C ASN A 493 107.61 -34.64 149.28
N GLY A 494 108.08 -35.90 149.31
CA GLY A 494 108.23 -36.74 148.13
C GLY A 494 106.88 -37.06 147.47
N ASP A 495 105.90 -37.50 148.27
CA ASP A 495 104.55 -37.85 147.80
C ASP A 495 103.79 -36.65 147.20
N LEU A 496 104.01 -35.44 147.74
CA LEU A 496 103.42 -34.22 147.21
C LEU A 496 104.01 -33.84 145.84
N THR A 497 105.34 -33.92 145.70
CA THR A 497 106.04 -33.65 144.43
C THR A 497 105.54 -34.55 143.31
N LEU A 498 105.37 -35.85 143.60
CA LEU A 498 104.95 -36.87 142.62
C LEU A 498 103.49 -36.67 142.14
N LYS A 499 102.63 -36.07 142.96
CA LYS A 499 101.25 -35.71 142.57
C LYS A 499 101.20 -34.52 141.61
N ILE A 500 102.07 -33.53 141.79
CA ILE A 500 102.11 -32.33 140.95
C ILE A 500 102.49 -32.67 139.51
N MET A 501 103.47 -33.55 139.30
CA MET A 501 103.92 -33.94 137.95
C MET A 501 102.78 -34.55 137.11
N LYS A 502 102.00 -35.48 137.69
CA LYS A 502 100.86 -36.11 137.00
C LYS A 502 99.78 -35.11 136.57
N ALA A 503 99.48 -34.12 137.42
CA ALA A 503 98.51 -33.09 137.09
C ALA A 503 98.95 -32.19 135.92
N MET A 504 100.27 -32.01 135.72
CA MET A 504 100.81 -31.27 134.58
C MET A 504 100.73 -32.07 133.27
N GLU A 505 100.96 -33.38 133.33
CA GLU A 505 100.79 -34.28 132.17
C GLU A 505 99.32 -34.33 131.71
N GLU A 506 98.36 -34.43 132.64
CA GLU A 506 96.93 -34.40 132.32
C GLU A 506 96.48 -33.08 131.66
N LEU A 507 97.05 -31.93 132.09
CA LEU A 507 96.74 -30.62 131.51
C LEU A 507 97.15 -30.54 130.02
N GLN A 508 98.38 -30.95 129.70
CA GLN A 508 98.91 -30.91 128.33
C GLN A 508 98.07 -31.74 127.34
N VAL A 509 97.52 -32.88 127.79
CA VAL A 509 96.62 -33.71 126.97
C VAL A 509 95.30 -32.99 126.67
N ARG A 510 94.80 -32.12 127.56
CA ARG A 510 93.57 -31.35 127.33
C ARG A 510 93.77 -30.18 126.37
N ASP A 511 94.88 -29.46 126.47
CA ASP A 511 95.18 -28.34 125.57
C ASP A 511 95.27 -28.80 124.10
N LEU A 512 95.86 -29.98 123.86
CA LEU A 512 95.90 -30.60 122.53
C LEU A 512 94.49 -30.96 122.00
N GLN A 513 93.59 -31.47 122.85
CA GLN A 513 92.20 -31.78 122.46
C GLN A 513 91.44 -30.52 122.03
N ILE A 514 91.64 -29.39 122.72
CA ILE A 514 90.98 -28.12 122.39
C ILE A 514 91.40 -27.61 121.00
N LEU A 515 92.70 -27.70 120.68
CA LEU A 515 93.24 -27.28 119.38
C LEU A 515 92.68 -28.07 118.19
N ASP A 516 92.38 -29.36 118.37
CA ASP A 516 91.79 -30.17 117.30
C ASP A 516 90.29 -29.88 117.12
N TYR A 517 89.54 -29.63 118.20
CA TYR A 517 88.13 -29.20 118.08
C TYR A 517 87.97 -27.84 117.38
N GLN A 518 88.90 -26.90 117.60
CA GLN A 518 88.87 -25.59 116.93
C GLN A 518 88.98 -25.71 115.40
N LYS A 519 89.92 -26.52 114.89
CA LYS A 519 90.07 -26.78 113.44
C LYS A 519 88.80 -27.34 112.81
N VAL A 520 88.11 -28.24 113.51
CA VAL A 520 86.85 -28.85 113.04
C VAL A 520 85.73 -27.81 112.97
N GLN A 521 85.70 -26.82 113.87
CA GLN A 521 84.75 -25.72 113.79
C GLN A 521 85.03 -24.82 112.56
N ASP A 522 86.28 -24.41 112.34
CA ASP A 522 86.69 -23.57 111.20
C ASP A 522 86.32 -24.22 109.85
N GLU A 523 86.52 -25.53 109.72
CA GLU A 523 86.10 -26.30 108.54
C GLU A 523 84.58 -26.29 108.32
N LEU A 524 83.78 -26.43 109.39
CA LEU A 524 82.32 -26.48 109.29
C LEU A 524 81.73 -25.10 108.97
N GLU A 525 82.25 -24.03 109.56
CA GLU A 525 81.85 -22.65 109.25
C GLU A 525 82.18 -22.30 107.79
N SER A 526 83.37 -22.71 107.31
CA SER A 526 83.77 -22.56 105.90
C SER A 526 82.82 -23.29 104.94
N ARG A 527 82.44 -24.54 105.26
CA ARG A 527 81.48 -25.33 104.45
C ARG A 527 80.08 -24.71 104.44
N LEU A 528 79.61 -24.20 105.58
CA LEU A 528 78.31 -23.51 105.68
C LEU A 528 78.30 -22.26 104.79
N LYS A 529 79.38 -21.46 104.80
CA LYS A 529 79.51 -20.25 103.97
C LYS A 529 79.43 -20.57 102.47
N ILE A 530 80.07 -21.66 102.03
CA ILE A 530 80.00 -22.12 100.63
C ILE A 530 78.56 -22.50 100.24
N GLN A 531 77.81 -23.20 101.10
CA GLN A 531 76.42 -23.56 100.79
C GLN A 531 75.47 -22.36 100.77
N GLN A 532 75.66 -21.35 101.64
CA GLN A 532 74.88 -20.11 101.60
C GLN A 532 75.00 -19.42 100.23
N ASN A 533 76.24 -19.23 99.76
CA ASN A 533 76.51 -18.58 98.47
C ASN A 533 75.89 -19.36 97.29
N LEU A 534 75.93 -20.70 97.32
CA LEU A 534 75.30 -21.56 96.30
C LEU A 534 73.77 -21.44 96.30
N TYR A 535 73.13 -21.38 97.48
CA TYR A 535 71.69 -21.19 97.58
C TYR A 535 71.26 -19.80 97.06
N GLU A 536 72.00 -18.75 97.40
CA GLU A 536 71.74 -17.39 96.92
C GLU A 536 71.85 -17.28 95.39
N ALA A 537 72.86 -17.93 94.78
CA ALA A 537 73.00 -17.99 93.32
C ALA A 537 71.79 -18.67 92.65
N VAL A 538 71.40 -19.87 93.11
CA VAL A 538 70.23 -20.59 92.55
C VAL A 538 68.92 -19.79 92.74
N HIS A 539 68.79 -19.04 93.85
CA HIS A 539 67.65 -18.16 94.08
C HIS A 539 67.65 -16.94 93.13
N GLN A 540 68.82 -16.38 92.78
CA GLN A 540 68.97 -15.33 91.79
C GLN A 540 68.63 -15.85 90.38
N ASP A 541 69.14 -17.02 89.99
CA ASP A 541 68.86 -17.65 88.70
C ASP A 541 67.37 -17.93 88.52
N ARG A 542 66.70 -18.52 89.52
CA ARG A 542 65.24 -18.73 89.50
C ARG A 542 64.48 -17.42 89.30
N ASN A 543 64.93 -16.34 89.94
CA ASN A 543 64.32 -15.01 89.82
C ASN A 543 64.70 -14.28 88.51
N MET A 544 65.73 -14.71 87.80
CA MET A 544 66.04 -14.28 86.43
C MET A 544 65.11 -15.00 85.44
N TYR A 545 65.11 -16.34 85.45
CA TYR A 545 64.27 -17.13 84.54
C TYR A 545 62.77 -16.85 84.73
N SER A 546 62.32 -16.59 85.96
CA SER A 546 60.92 -16.19 86.22
C SER A 546 60.56 -14.82 85.63
N ARG A 547 61.52 -13.91 85.39
CA ARG A 547 61.26 -12.63 84.70
C ARG A 547 61.27 -12.81 83.19
N GLN A 548 62.26 -13.52 82.65
CA GLN A 548 62.33 -13.87 81.23
C GLN A 548 61.09 -14.64 80.76
N LEU A 549 60.52 -15.51 81.60
CA LEU A 549 59.27 -16.21 81.30
C LEU A 549 58.05 -15.26 81.24
N ILE A 550 58.01 -14.21 82.07
CA ILE A 550 56.94 -13.20 82.03
C ILE A 550 57.11 -12.30 80.82
N GLU A 551 58.33 -11.80 80.58
CA GLU A 551 58.68 -10.95 79.43
C GLU A 551 58.30 -11.64 78.10
N THR A 552 58.75 -12.89 77.89
CA THR A 552 58.39 -13.66 76.69
C THR A 552 56.90 -14.04 76.62
N GLN A 553 56.21 -14.18 77.75
CA GLN A 553 54.77 -14.40 77.78
C GLN A 553 53.97 -13.14 77.39
N ASP A 554 54.44 -11.96 77.79
CA ASP A 554 53.82 -10.68 77.42
C ASP A 554 54.12 -10.30 75.96
N GLU A 555 55.33 -10.53 75.46
CA GLU A 555 55.64 -10.45 74.02
C GLU A 555 54.70 -11.37 73.20
N MET A 556 54.52 -12.62 73.64
CA MET A 556 53.60 -13.57 73.01
C MET A 556 52.14 -13.07 73.02
N ASN A 557 51.73 -12.37 74.08
CA ASN A 557 50.40 -11.78 74.19
C ASN A 557 50.23 -10.55 73.28
N GLU A 558 51.26 -9.70 73.18
CA GLU A 558 51.26 -8.57 72.24
C GLU A 558 51.21 -9.05 70.78
N MET A 559 51.99 -10.08 70.44
CA MET A 559 51.97 -10.69 69.10
C MET A 559 50.63 -11.37 68.77
N LYS A 560 49.97 -12.02 69.74
CA LYS A 560 48.59 -12.52 69.57
C LYS A 560 47.59 -11.38 69.32
N ASN A 561 47.75 -10.24 69.97
CA ASN A 561 46.89 -9.07 69.74
C ASN A 561 47.14 -8.43 68.38
N LYS A 562 48.41 -8.29 67.95
CA LYS A 562 48.79 -7.86 66.60
C LYS A 562 48.19 -8.79 65.53
N LEU A 563 48.27 -10.11 65.74
CA LEU A 563 47.67 -11.11 64.86
C LEU A 563 46.15 -10.92 64.72
N ARG A 564 45.43 -10.70 65.82
CA ARG A 564 43.97 -10.44 65.80
C ARG A 564 43.59 -9.19 65.03
N VAL A 565 44.37 -8.11 65.15
CA VAL A 565 44.12 -6.87 64.38
C VAL A 565 44.37 -7.09 62.89
N LEU A 566 45.47 -7.75 62.53
CA LEU A 566 45.78 -8.09 61.14
C LEU A 566 44.77 -9.07 60.53
N ASP A 567 44.26 -10.01 61.31
CA ASP A 567 43.21 -10.94 60.87
C ASP A 567 41.87 -10.22 60.65
N HIS A 568 41.48 -9.30 61.54
CA HIS A 568 40.29 -8.48 61.32
C HIS A 568 40.43 -7.58 60.09
N GLN A 569 41.60 -6.96 59.88
CA GLN A 569 41.90 -6.20 58.65
C GLN A 569 41.89 -7.09 57.41
N SER A 570 42.39 -8.33 57.50
CA SER A 570 42.32 -9.31 56.41
C SER A 570 40.87 -9.65 56.06
N HIS A 571 39.99 -9.81 57.05
CA HIS A 571 38.56 -10.04 56.82
C HIS A 571 37.87 -8.82 56.22
N GLN A 572 38.09 -7.61 56.74
CA GLN A 572 37.59 -6.36 56.16
C GLN A 572 38.00 -6.22 54.69
N LEU A 573 39.28 -6.44 54.36
CA LEU A 573 39.78 -6.36 52.98
C LEU A 573 39.20 -7.45 52.07
N LYS A 574 38.93 -8.66 52.58
CA LYS A 574 38.23 -9.72 51.82
C LYS A 574 36.77 -9.35 51.53
N GLU A 575 36.04 -8.80 52.51
CA GLU A 575 34.68 -8.29 52.30
C GLU A 575 34.67 -7.11 51.32
N GLU A 576 35.64 -6.19 51.43
CA GLU A 576 35.83 -5.09 50.49
C GLU A 576 36.18 -5.52 49.06
N VAL A 577 36.90 -6.64 48.89
CA VAL A 577 37.16 -7.25 47.56
C VAL A 577 35.89 -7.91 47.04
N ALA A 578 35.23 -8.76 47.83
CA ALA A 578 34.01 -9.46 47.42
C ALA A 578 32.87 -8.49 47.04
N ASN A 579 32.72 -7.38 47.77
CA ASN A 579 31.77 -6.31 47.44
C ASN A 579 32.10 -5.61 46.11
N ARG A 580 33.39 -5.39 45.80
CA ARG A 580 33.81 -4.83 44.51
C ARG A 580 33.66 -5.83 43.37
N GLU A 581 33.96 -7.11 43.59
CA GLU A 581 33.73 -8.19 42.61
C GLU A 581 32.23 -8.31 42.28
N ALA A 582 31.35 -8.32 43.29
CA ALA A 582 29.90 -8.33 43.10
C ALA A 582 29.40 -7.09 42.32
N ALA A 583 29.95 -5.90 42.60
CA ALA A 583 29.63 -4.69 41.85
C ALA A 583 30.08 -4.80 40.38
N VAL A 584 31.30 -5.26 40.11
CA VAL A 584 31.82 -5.45 38.74
C VAL A 584 31.00 -6.48 37.96
N VAL A 585 30.55 -7.57 38.60
CA VAL A 585 29.64 -8.55 37.97
C VAL A 585 28.30 -7.92 37.64
N LYS A 586 27.73 -7.08 38.52
CA LYS A 586 26.46 -6.39 38.26
C LYS A 586 26.58 -5.41 37.08
N GLU A 587 27.61 -4.56 37.06
CA GLU A 587 27.87 -3.64 35.96
C GLU A 587 28.12 -4.39 34.64
N HIS A 588 28.84 -5.53 34.66
CA HIS A 588 29.06 -6.33 33.47
C HIS A 588 27.78 -6.94 32.90
N LEU A 589 26.86 -7.42 33.75
CA LEU A 589 25.55 -7.92 33.34
C LEU A 589 24.67 -6.80 32.75
N GLU A 590 24.73 -5.59 33.31
CA GLU A 590 23.99 -4.43 32.82
C GLU A 590 24.54 -3.92 31.48
N CYS A 591 25.87 -3.87 31.31
CA CYS A 591 26.48 -3.66 30.00
C CYS A 591 26.01 -4.71 28.99
N LEU A 592 26.04 -6.00 29.34
CA LEU A 592 25.56 -7.08 28.44
C LEU A 592 24.06 -6.97 28.09
N ARG A 593 23.26 -6.33 28.93
CA ARG A 593 21.86 -5.97 28.62
C ARG A 593 21.80 -4.83 27.60
N LEU A 594 22.53 -3.73 27.87
CA LEU A 594 22.60 -2.57 26.99
C LEU A 594 23.18 -2.89 25.60
N GLU A 595 24.20 -3.75 25.51
CA GLU A 595 24.76 -4.19 24.23
C GLU A 595 23.71 -4.92 23.35
N LYS A 596 22.88 -5.77 23.96
CA LYS A 596 21.79 -6.47 23.26
C LYS A 596 20.70 -5.52 22.80
N GLU A 597 20.34 -4.54 23.64
CA GLU A 597 19.34 -3.53 23.30
C GLU A 597 19.85 -2.61 22.16
N ARG A 598 21.10 -2.13 22.25
CA ARG A 598 21.81 -1.42 21.18
C ARG A 598 21.80 -2.22 19.88
N ASP A 599 22.18 -3.49 19.90
CA ASP A 599 22.24 -4.31 18.69
C ASP A 599 20.84 -4.60 18.12
N SER A 600 19.81 -4.73 18.96
CA SER A 600 18.41 -4.84 18.52
C SER A 600 17.90 -3.56 17.83
N LEU A 601 18.23 -2.38 18.37
CA LEU A 601 17.92 -1.08 17.76
C LEU A 601 18.67 -0.90 16.44
N ILE A 602 19.93 -1.34 16.35
CA ILE A 602 20.70 -1.33 15.11
C ILE A 602 20.02 -2.19 14.03
N CYS A 603 19.50 -3.37 14.38
CA CYS A 603 18.72 -4.20 13.48
C CYS A 603 17.40 -3.53 13.04
N GLU A 604 16.64 -2.93 13.96
CA GLU A 604 15.41 -2.20 13.66
C GLU A 604 15.67 -1.02 12.70
N ILE A 605 16.70 -0.20 12.98
CA ILE A 605 17.15 0.90 12.13
C ILE A 605 17.53 0.40 10.73
N GLN A 606 18.17 -0.77 10.62
CA GLN A 606 18.50 -1.37 9.31
C GLN A 606 17.26 -1.85 8.56
N MET A 607 16.28 -2.44 9.24
CA MET A 607 15.00 -2.86 8.64
C MET A 607 14.18 -1.66 8.15
N LEU A 608 14.02 -0.62 8.98
CA LEU A 608 13.33 0.62 8.60
C LEU A 608 14.04 1.33 7.44
N LYS A 609 15.39 1.35 7.42
CA LYS A 609 16.18 1.86 6.27
C LYS A 609 16.04 0.99 5.02
N HIS A 610 15.73 -0.30 5.13
CA HIS A 610 15.43 -1.14 3.97
C HIS A 610 14.05 -0.77 3.40
N GLN A 611 13.01 -0.82 4.23
CA GLN A 611 11.64 -0.46 3.86
C GLN A 611 11.58 0.93 3.22
N LEU A 612 12.27 1.91 3.81
CA LEU A 612 12.37 3.26 3.27
C LEU A 612 12.89 3.30 1.82
N ARG A 613 13.96 2.54 1.51
CA ARG A 613 14.51 2.45 0.14
C ARG A 613 13.55 1.77 -0.82
N ASP A 614 12.82 0.76 -0.36
CA ASP A 614 11.88 0.00 -1.19
C ASP A 614 10.67 0.88 -1.57
N VAL A 615 10.17 1.69 -0.63
CA VAL A 615 9.12 2.69 -0.90
C VAL A 615 9.65 3.85 -1.75
N GLU A 616 10.88 4.33 -1.53
CA GLU A 616 11.52 5.34 -2.39
C GLU A 616 11.67 4.84 -3.84
N GLN A 617 12.02 3.57 -4.04
CA GLN A 617 12.09 2.91 -5.35
C GLN A 617 10.70 2.77 -5.97
N MET A 618 9.69 2.28 -5.24
CA MET A 618 8.31 2.21 -5.74
C MET A 618 7.79 3.59 -6.18
N VAL A 619 8.10 4.64 -5.42
CA VAL A 619 7.79 6.03 -5.76
C VAL A 619 8.59 6.53 -6.97
N MET A 620 9.81 6.04 -7.20
CA MET A 620 10.57 6.34 -8.42
C MET A 620 9.94 5.68 -9.66
N ASP A 621 9.53 4.41 -9.54
CA ASP A 621 8.93 3.64 -10.63
C ASP A 621 7.56 4.18 -11.01
N LEU A 622 6.68 4.43 -10.03
CA LEU A 622 5.39 5.11 -10.27
C LEU A 622 5.57 6.47 -10.94
N LYS A 623 6.59 7.27 -10.56
CA LYS A 623 6.90 8.54 -11.26
C LYS A 623 7.35 8.32 -12.71
N THR A 624 7.97 7.18 -13.06
CA THR A 624 8.33 6.90 -14.47
C THR A 624 7.11 6.51 -15.28
N GLU A 625 6.23 5.68 -14.72
CA GLU A 625 4.94 5.32 -15.35
C GLU A 625 4.04 6.56 -15.50
N GLU A 626 3.92 7.41 -14.49
CA GLU A 626 3.21 8.70 -14.58
C GLU A 626 3.74 9.55 -15.75
N ARG A 627 5.06 9.62 -15.93
CA ARG A 627 5.70 10.33 -17.06
C ARG A 627 5.50 9.63 -18.41
N ASN A 628 5.23 8.33 -18.44
CA ASN A 628 4.87 7.60 -19.65
C ASN A 628 3.39 7.84 -20.01
N LEU A 629 2.48 7.70 -19.03
CA LEU A 629 1.06 7.99 -19.17
C LEU A 629 0.83 9.41 -19.70
N ARG A 630 1.46 10.43 -19.08
CA ARG A 630 1.44 11.83 -19.55
C ARG A 630 1.82 11.97 -21.04
N LYS A 631 2.83 11.23 -21.51
CA LYS A 631 3.26 11.26 -22.93
C LYS A 631 2.24 10.58 -23.85
N VAL A 632 1.69 9.43 -23.44
CA VAL A 632 0.66 8.74 -24.22
C VAL A 632 -0.59 9.62 -24.33
N ILE A 633 -1.05 10.20 -23.22
CA ILE A 633 -2.14 11.18 -23.17
C ILE A 633 -1.89 12.34 -24.14
N ALA A 634 -0.72 13.00 -24.06
CA ALA A 634 -0.39 14.13 -24.94
C ALA A 634 -0.37 13.76 -26.43
N ASN A 635 0.18 12.58 -26.77
CA ASN A 635 0.20 12.07 -28.15
C ASN A 635 -1.21 11.74 -28.65
N SER A 636 -2.04 11.11 -27.82
CA SER A 636 -3.43 10.79 -28.12
C SER A 636 -4.29 12.04 -28.27
N ASP A 637 -4.09 13.04 -27.41
CA ASP A 637 -4.69 14.38 -27.53
C ASP A 637 -4.34 15.06 -28.86
N GLU A 638 -3.09 14.95 -29.32
CA GLU A 638 -2.69 15.50 -30.60
C GLU A 638 -3.31 14.73 -31.77
N GLN A 639 -3.37 13.39 -31.70
CA GLN A 639 -4.05 12.56 -32.68
C GLN A 639 -5.55 12.86 -32.77
N ILE A 640 -6.22 13.05 -31.63
CA ILE A 640 -7.61 13.52 -31.53
C ILE A 640 -7.77 14.89 -32.21
N LYS A 641 -6.86 15.84 -31.97
CA LYS A 641 -6.87 17.17 -32.61
C LYS A 641 -6.65 17.09 -34.12
N ARG A 642 -5.82 16.16 -34.60
CA ARG A 642 -5.61 15.88 -36.03
C ARG A 642 -6.86 15.25 -36.68
N GLN A 643 -7.43 14.21 -36.07
CA GLN A 643 -8.66 13.56 -36.53
C GLN A 643 -9.87 14.51 -36.56
N LYS A 644 -10.05 15.37 -35.54
CA LYS A 644 -11.12 16.38 -35.53
C LYS A 644 -10.97 17.36 -36.70
N LYS A 645 -9.77 17.91 -36.95
CA LYS A 645 -9.50 18.78 -38.12
C LYS A 645 -9.78 18.09 -39.46
N GLN A 646 -9.43 16.81 -39.60
CA GLN A 646 -9.73 16.03 -40.81
C GLN A 646 -11.24 15.85 -41.01
N LEU A 647 -11.96 15.51 -39.94
CA LEU A 647 -13.42 15.39 -39.93
C LEU A 647 -14.11 16.73 -40.24
N ASP A 648 -13.62 17.84 -39.71
CA ASP A 648 -14.14 19.19 -39.99
C ASP A 648 -13.92 19.57 -41.47
N SER A 649 -12.77 19.20 -42.06
CA SER A 649 -12.50 19.37 -43.50
C SER A 649 -13.50 18.59 -44.35
N ILE A 650 -13.63 17.28 -44.12
CA ILE A 650 -14.52 16.40 -44.89
C ILE A 650 -15.99 16.83 -44.73
N ILE A 651 -16.39 17.30 -43.55
CA ILE A 651 -17.72 17.91 -43.34
C ILE A 651 -17.89 19.17 -44.20
N SER A 652 -16.90 20.06 -44.25
CA SER A 652 -16.97 21.27 -45.08
C SER A 652 -17.00 20.96 -46.58
N GLU A 653 -16.23 19.95 -47.02
CA GLU A 653 -16.20 19.47 -48.41
C GLU A 653 -17.54 18.84 -48.80
N ARG A 654 -18.09 17.97 -47.95
CA ARG A 654 -19.44 17.41 -48.07
C ARG A 654 -20.52 18.48 -48.13
N ASP A 655 -20.44 19.53 -47.31
CA ASP A 655 -21.46 20.60 -47.26
C ASP A 655 -21.38 21.52 -48.49
N ILE A 656 -20.18 21.74 -49.03
CA ILE A 656 -19.96 22.36 -50.34
C ILE A 656 -20.55 21.47 -51.46
N LEU A 657 -20.26 20.17 -51.47
CA LEU A 657 -20.79 19.23 -52.46
C LEU A 657 -22.32 19.12 -52.40
N GLY A 658 -22.91 19.04 -51.20
CA GLY A 658 -24.36 19.06 -50.99
C GLY A 658 -24.99 20.35 -51.51
N SER A 659 -24.36 21.50 -51.23
CA SER A 659 -24.79 22.80 -51.77
C SER A 659 -24.73 22.87 -53.30
N GLN A 660 -23.71 22.28 -53.92
CA GLN A 660 -23.63 22.15 -55.38
C GLN A 660 -24.70 21.19 -55.92
N LEU A 661 -24.99 20.10 -55.22
CA LEU A 661 -25.93 19.06 -55.64
C LEU A 661 -27.38 19.56 -55.62
N VAL A 662 -27.76 20.35 -54.60
CA VAL A 662 -29.05 21.05 -54.57
C VAL A 662 -29.19 21.96 -55.80
N ARG A 663 -28.22 22.85 -56.05
CA ARG A 663 -28.24 23.75 -57.23
C ARG A 663 -28.34 22.98 -58.56
N ARG A 664 -27.61 21.86 -58.71
CA ARG A 664 -27.69 21.00 -59.90
C ARG A 664 -29.04 20.29 -60.04
N ASN A 665 -29.70 19.95 -58.93
CA ASN A 665 -31.04 19.38 -58.93
C ASN A 665 -32.12 20.43 -59.27
N ASP A 666 -31.93 21.68 -58.83
CA ASP A 666 -32.76 22.82 -59.23
C ASP A 666 -32.58 23.14 -60.73
N GLU A 667 -31.33 23.19 -61.23
CA GLU A 667 -31.02 23.29 -62.66
C GLU A 667 -31.72 22.18 -63.47
N LEU A 668 -31.60 20.91 -63.04
CA LEU A 668 -32.28 19.77 -63.68
C LEU A 668 -33.81 19.94 -63.66
N SER A 669 -34.38 20.37 -62.54
CA SER A 669 -35.83 20.58 -62.39
C SER A 669 -36.34 21.69 -63.32
N LEU A 670 -35.59 22.78 -63.47
CA LEU A 670 -35.88 23.84 -64.43
C LEU A 670 -35.76 23.36 -65.88
N LEU A 671 -34.74 22.55 -66.20
CA LEU A 671 -34.58 21.94 -67.53
C LEU A 671 -35.76 20.98 -67.86
N TYR A 672 -36.17 20.13 -66.92
CA TYR A 672 -37.35 19.26 -67.10
C TYR A 672 -38.64 20.07 -67.30
N GLN A 673 -38.85 21.16 -66.54
CA GLN A 673 -39.99 22.05 -66.74
C GLN A 673 -39.94 22.74 -68.12
N LYS A 674 -38.77 23.23 -68.53
CA LYS A 674 -38.54 23.83 -69.85
C LYS A 674 -38.85 22.84 -70.98
N ILE A 675 -38.35 21.60 -70.90
CA ILE A 675 -38.68 20.56 -71.89
C ILE A 675 -40.18 20.23 -71.87
N LYS A 676 -40.83 20.15 -70.71
CA LYS A 676 -42.29 19.91 -70.61
C LYS A 676 -43.10 21.03 -71.29
N LEU A 677 -42.68 22.28 -71.13
CA LEU A 677 -43.28 23.44 -71.82
C LEU A 677 -43.03 23.38 -73.34
N LEU A 678 -41.80 23.11 -73.79
CA LEU A 678 -41.50 22.96 -75.21
C LEU A 678 -42.26 21.77 -75.83
N GLN A 679 -42.40 20.65 -75.14
CA GLN A 679 -43.21 19.51 -75.59
C GLN A 679 -44.70 19.81 -75.68
N THR A 680 -45.25 20.67 -74.80
CA THR A 680 -46.65 21.11 -74.91
C THR A 680 -46.83 22.14 -76.02
N LEU A 681 -45.84 23.02 -76.24
CA LEU A 681 -45.79 23.93 -77.38
C LEU A 681 -45.74 23.17 -78.72
N ILE A 682 -44.83 22.19 -78.87
CA ILE A 682 -44.73 21.33 -80.07
C ILE A 682 -46.03 20.54 -80.28
N LYS A 683 -46.64 19.97 -79.24
CA LYS A 683 -47.94 19.25 -79.37
C LYS A 683 -49.09 20.18 -79.79
N ASN A 684 -49.09 21.44 -79.36
CA ASN A 684 -50.10 22.41 -79.78
C ASN A 684 -49.82 22.93 -81.20
N GLY A 685 -48.56 23.20 -81.55
CA GLY A 685 -48.13 23.55 -82.90
C GLY A 685 -48.45 22.45 -83.91
N GLY A 686 -48.11 21.20 -83.61
CA GLY A 686 -48.44 20.03 -84.43
C GLY A 686 -49.95 19.85 -84.62
N ARG A 687 -50.79 20.13 -83.60
CA ARG A 687 -52.26 20.15 -83.76
C ARG A 687 -52.74 21.26 -84.70
N MET A 688 -52.15 22.44 -84.62
CA MET A 688 -52.47 23.56 -85.53
C MET A 688 -51.99 23.25 -86.96
N TYR A 689 -50.83 22.60 -87.11
CA TYR A 689 -50.32 22.12 -88.39
C TYR A 689 -51.24 21.04 -89.00
N ASP A 690 -51.58 20.00 -88.25
CA ASP A 690 -52.51 18.95 -88.69
C ASP A 690 -53.89 19.55 -89.06
N GLN A 691 -54.36 20.58 -88.35
CA GLN A 691 -55.56 21.36 -88.72
C GLN A 691 -55.39 22.11 -90.05
N ARG A 692 -54.27 22.81 -90.27
CA ARG A 692 -54.02 23.50 -91.56
C ARG A 692 -53.85 22.53 -92.72
N ILE A 693 -53.29 21.34 -92.50
CA ILE A 693 -53.25 20.29 -93.53
C ILE A 693 -54.66 19.84 -93.93
N GLU A 694 -55.60 19.71 -92.99
CA GLU A 694 -57.00 19.39 -93.31
C GLU A 694 -57.72 20.59 -93.96
N ASP A 695 -57.46 21.84 -93.55
CA ASP A 695 -57.96 23.04 -94.25
C ASP A 695 -57.48 23.07 -95.72
N ILE A 696 -56.18 22.83 -95.95
CA ILE A 696 -55.57 22.72 -97.29
C ILE A 696 -56.24 21.61 -98.11
N ARG A 697 -56.52 20.46 -97.48
CA ARG A 697 -57.20 19.32 -98.12
C ARG A 697 -58.65 19.66 -98.50
N LEU A 698 -59.40 20.35 -97.64
CA LEU A 698 -60.76 20.82 -97.91
C LEU A 698 -60.77 21.86 -99.04
N LEU A 699 -59.84 22.81 -99.04
CA LEU A 699 -59.67 23.78 -100.13
C LEU A 699 -59.28 23.10 -101.45
N ARG A 700 -58.41 22.09 -101.43
CA ARG A 700 -58.07 21.28 -102.62
C ARG A 700 -59.28 20.49 -103.16
N LEU A 701 -60.20 20.04 -102.30
CA LEU A 701 -61.47 19.43 -102.72
C LEU A 701 -62.43 20.46 -103.33
N GLU A 702 -62.55 21.65 -102.73
CA GLU A 702 -63.38 22.74 -103.26
C GLU A 702 -62.86 23.26 -104.61
N VAL A 703 -61.54 23.39 -104.80
CA VAL A 703 -60.92 23.70 -106.11
C VAL A 703 -61.27 22.65 -107.15
N LYS A 704 -61.26 21.35 -106.80
CA LYS A 704 -61.71 20.28 -107.71
C LYS A 704 -63.20 20.40 -108.03
N ARG A 705 -64.05 20.72 -107.05
CA ARG A 705 -65.50 20.93 -107.23
C ARG A 705 -65.79 22.12 -108.14
N GLN A 706 -65.14 23.26 -107.92
CA GLN A 706 -65.28 24.48 -108.73
C GLN A 706 -64.75 24.28 -110.16
N ARG A 707 -63.59 23.64 -110.33
CA ARG A 707 -63.08 23.24 -111.66
C ARG A 707 -64.05 22.31 -112.39
N GLN A 708 -64.71 21.37 -111.71
CA GLN A 708 -65.73 20.51 -112.31
C GLN A 708 -67.01 21.30 -112.66
N GLN A 709 -67.46 22.19 -111.77
CA GLN A 709 -68.62 23.06 -112.01
C GLN A 709 -68.39 23.97 -113.23
N ASN A 710 -67.22 24.58 -113.36
CA ASN A 710 -66.85 25.38 -114.54
C ASN A 710 -66.85 24.54 -115.82
N ARG A 711 -66.31 23.30 -115.83
CA ARG A 711 -66.39 22.40 -117.00
C ARG A 711 -67.84 22.06 -117.38
N CYS A 712 -68.72 21.87 -116.41
CA CYS A 712 -70.15 21.64 -116.67
C CYS A 712 -70.86 22.88 -117.24
N LEU A 713 -70.57 24.06 -116.70
CA LEU A 713 -71.09 25.33 -117.22
C LEU A 713 -70.55 25.65 -118.62
N GLN A 714 -69.27 25.37 -118.89
CA GLN A 714 -68.65 25.55 -120.20
C GLN A 714 -69.31 24.68 -121.29
N LYS A 715 -69.59 23.41 -120.98
CA LYS A 715 -70.42 22.54 -121.85
C LYS A 715 -71.85 23.06 -122.02
N SER A 716 -72.43 23.68 -120.98
CA SER A 716 -73.73 24.33 -121.12
C SER A 716 -73.68 25.58 -122.01
N VAL A 717 -72.54 26.28 -122.10
CA VAL A 717 -72.33 27.43 -122.99
C VAL A 717 -72.11 26.97 -124.44
N GLU A 718 -71.44 25.85 -124.67
CA GLU A 718 -71.32 25.22 -126.00
C GLU A 718 -72.71 24.99 -126.62
N ASN A 719 -73.65 24.43 -125.84
CA ASN A 719 -75.05 24.19 -126.26
C ASN A 719 -75.86 25.48 -126.54
N VAL A 720 -75.46 26.66 -126.03
CA VAL A 720 -76.16 27.92 -126.37
C VAL A 720 -76.05 28.24 -127.86
N SER A 721 -75.05 27.69 -128.56
CA SER A 721 -74.93 27.84 -130.01
C SER A 721 -76.03 27.10 -130.78
N SER A 722 -76.34 25.84 -130.44
CA SER A 722 -77.41 25.07 -131.09
C SER A 722 -78.79 25.61 -130.72
N TYR A 723 -79.05 25.93 -129.44
CA TYR A 723 -80.32 26.53 -129.02
C TYR A 723 -80.61 27.86 -129.72
N LYS A 724 -79.59 28.65 -130.08
CA LYS A 724 -79.77 29.84 -130.92
C LYS A 724 -80.15 29.50 -132.37
N GLN A 725 -79.58 28.44 -132.95
CA GLN A 725 -79.94 27.99 -134.30
C GLN A 725 -81.38 27.43 -134.34
N GLU A 726 -81.76 26.61 -133.35
CA GLU A 726 -83.14 26.12 -133.17
C GLU A 726 -84.12 27.29 -133.00
N LEU A 727 -83.79 28.28 -132.15
CA LEU A 727 -84.61 29.48 -131.96
C LEU A 727 -84.80 30.25 -133.28
N TYR A 728 -83.77 30.38 -134.12
CA TYR A 728 -83.90 31.01 -135.44
C TYR A 728 -84.74 30.18 -136.43
N SER A 729 -84.69 28.85 -136.37
CA SER A 729 -85.57 27.99 -137.17
C SER A 729 -87.04 28.16 -136.75
N VAL A 730 -87.33 27.98 -135.46
CA VAL A 730 -88.69 28.11 -134.91
C VAL A 730 -89.23 29.53 -135.11
N HIS A 731 -88.39 30.58 -135.00
CA HIS A 731 -88.83 31.94 -135.31
C HIS A 731 -89.20 32.13 -136.79
N ARG A 732 -88.45 31.50 -137.71
CA ARG A 732 -88.73 31.52 -139.16
C ARG A 732 -89.98 30.70 -139.52
N GLU A 733 -90.19 29.57 -138.86
CA GLU A 733 -91.42 28.77 -138.95
C GLU A 733 -92.64 29.53 -138.42
N VAL A 734 -92.52 30.19 -137.26
CA VAL A 734 -93.57 31.06 -136.69
C VAL A 734 -93.87 32.26 -137.59
N LEU A 735 -92.87 32.84 -138.27
CA LEU A 735 -93.11 33.88 -139.28
C LEU A 735 -93.86 33.32 -140.50
N HIS A 736 -93.55 32.09 -140.93
CA HIS A 736 -94.24 31.44 -142.04
C HIS A 736 -95.70 31.11 -141.71
N GLU A 737 -95.97 30.55 -140.53
CA GLU A 737 -97.34 30.28 -140.06
C GLU A 737 -98.09 31.58 -139.74
N ARG A 738 -97.43 32.65 -139.27
CA ARG A 738 -98.09 33.99 -139.16
C ARG A 738 -98.52 34.54 -140.51
N ALA A 739 -97.69 34.41 -141.55
CA ALA A 739 -98.09 34.80 -142.91
C ALA A 739 -99.25 33.92 -143.44
N ARG A 740 -99.26 32.63 -143.10
CA ARG A 740 -100.35 31.70 -143.42
C ARG A 740 -101.64 32.04 -142.68
N CYS A 741 -101.57 32.35 -141.39
CA CYS A 741 -102.71 32.84 -140.61
C CYS A 741 -103.24 34.16 -141.17
N ALA A 742 -102.38 35.12 -141.54
CA ALA A 742 -102.81 36.36 -142.17
C ALA A 742 -103.52 36.15 -143.51
N ALA A 743 -103.13 35.13 -144.30
CA ALA A 743 -103.87 34.75 -145.51
C ALA A 743 -105.24 34.15 -145.17
N LEU A 744 -105.31 33.23 -144.20
CA LEU A 744 -106.56 32.62 -143.74
C LEU A 744 -107.50 33.62 -143.03
N GLU A 745 -106.96 34.64 -142.35
CA GLU A 745 -107.72 35.74 -141.74
C GLU A 745 -108.38 36.64 -142.80
N ASN A 746 -107.72 36.82 -143.96
CA ASN A 746 -108.34 37.50 -145.11
C ASN A 746 -109.50 36.66 -145.70
N GLU A 747 -109.39 35.33 -145.77
CA GLU A 747 -110.51 34.47 -146.18
C GLU A 747 -111.65 34.45 -145.13
N LEU A 748 -111.31 34.46 -143.83
CA LEU A 748 -112.26 34.54 -142.71
C LEU A 748 -113.02 35.87 -142.61
N SER A 749 -112.62 36.91 -143.36
CA SER A 749 -113.31 38.21 -143.39
C SER A 749 -114.74 38.15 -143.96
N HIS A 750 -115.11 37.07 -144.64
CA HIS A 750 -116.44 36.85 -145.22
C HIS A 750 -117.24 35.80 -144.41
N PRO A 751 -118.23 36.18 -143.57
CA PRO A 751 -118.64 35.32 -142.44
C PRO A 751 -119.72 34.27 -142.74
N ARG A 752 -119.53 33.04 -142.23
CA ARG A 752 -120.61 32.09 -141.87
C ARG A 752 -120.36 31.31 -140.55
N GLN A 753 -120.76 31.94 -139.45
CA GLN A 753 -121.36 31.37 -138.21
C GLN A 753 -120.57 30.45 -137.21
N ILE A 754 -120.40 30.98 -135.98
CA ILE A 754 -120.84 30.44 -134.65
C ILE A 754 -119.98 29.41 -133.84
N HIS A 755 -119.38 29.92 -132.74
CA HIS A 755 -119.14 29.44 -131.33
C HIS A 755 -118.89 27.96 -130.91
N ARG A 756 -118.07 27.73 -129.82
CA ARG A 756 -118.46 27.20 -128.46
C ARG A 756 -117.29 27.13 -127.41
N TRP A 757 -117.52 26.65 -126.16
CA TRP A 757 -116.68 26.74 -124.92
C TRP A 757 -116.73 25.46 -123.99
N ARG A 758 -115.79 25.35 -123.01
CA ARG A 758 -115.74 24.53 -121.73
C ARG A 758 -115.59 22.98 -121.82
N GLY A 759 -115.17 22.21 -120.79
CA GLY A 759 -114.62 22.49 -119.42
C GLY A 759 -115.29 21.69 -118.25
N LEU A 760 -114.55 20.99 -117.34
CA LEU A 760 -115.10 20.16 -116.20
C LEU A 760 -114.08 19.71 -115.09
N GLU A 761 -114.57 19.19 -113.93
CA GLU A 761 -113.85 18.75 -112.68
C GLU A 761 -114.54 17.51 -111.98
N ILE A 762 -114.01 16.95 -110.83
CA ILE A 762 -114.72 16.56 -109.54
C ILE A 762 -114.14 15.38 -108.64
N THR A 763 -113.72 15.71 -107.39
CA THR A 763 -113.75 15.03 -106.03
C THR A 763 -113.17 13.62 -105.63
N ASP A 764 -113.22 13.28 -104.32
CA ASP A 764 -112.32 12.44 -103.47
C ASP A 764 -112.97 11.92 -102.14
N PRO A 765 -112.54 10.78 -101.52
CA PRO A 765 -112.79 10.53 -100.06
C PRO A 765 -111.80 9.61 -99.24
N SER A 766 -111.18 10.12 -98.15
CA SER A 766 -111.01 9.37 -96.85
C SER A 766 -110.60 10.29 -95.69
N LYS A 767 -111.33 10.24 -94.55
CA LYS A 767 -111.05 11.11 -93.37
C LYS A 767 -111.13 10.42 -92.00
N PHE A 768 -111.68 9.21 -91.91
CA PHE A 768 -111.90 8.50 -90.64
C PHE A 768 -110.65 7.73 -90.16
N GLU A 769 -109.94 7.09 -91.09
CA GLU A 769 -108.75 6.27 -90.81
C GLU A 769 -107.60 7.07 -90.16
N LEU A 770 -107.50 8.36 -90.50
CA LEU A 770 -106.47 9.26 -89.98
C LEU A 770 -106.66 9.55 -88.48
N LEU A 771 -107.91 9.69 -88.02
CA LEU A 771 -108.26 9.97 -86.62
C LEU A 771 -107.90 8.79 -85.70
N GLN A 772 -108.13 7.55 -86.14
CA GLN A 772 -107.78 6.36 -85.36
C GLN A 772 -106.27 6.23 -85.13
N LYS A 773 -105.45 6.55 -86.14
CA LYS A 773 -103.98 6.56 -86.02
C LYS A 773 -103.47 7.57 -84.98
N VAL A 774 -104.07 8.76 -84.90
CA VAL A 774 -103.64 9.81 -83.96
C VAL A 774 -103.81 9.37 -82.50
N GLN A 775 -104.96 8.81 -82.13
CA GLN A 775 -105.22 8.38 -80.74
C GLN A 775 -104.31 7.23 -80.28
N ALA A 776 -103.99 6.29 -81.19
CA ALA A 776 -103.06 5.19 -80.90
C ALA A 776 -101.63 5.70 -80.64
N LEU A 777 -101.17 6.71 -81.41
CA LEU A 777 -99.86 7.33 -81.23
C LEU A 777 -99.79 8.14 -79.92
N GLN A 778 -100.84 8.87 -79.56
CA GLN A 778 -100.88 9.67 -78.32
C GLN A 778 -100.70 8.80 -77.06
N LYS A 779 -101.41 7.67 -76.94
CA LYS A 779 -101.22 6.75 -75.79
C LYS A 779 -99.81 6.18 -75.72
N ARG A 780 -99.19 5.89 -76.87
CA ARG A 780 -97.83 5.35 -76.95
C ARG A 780 -96.75 6.40 -76.62
N LEU A 781 -97.03 7.68 -76.87
CA LEU A 781 -96.16 8.79 -76.51
C LEU A 781 -96.13 9.00 -74.99
N ILE A 782 -97.30 9.04 -74.33
CA ILE A 782 -97.44 9.27 -72.88
C ILE A 782 -96.64 8.23 -72.07
N SER A 783 -96.84 6.95 -72.36
CA SER A 783 -96.09 5.85 -71.71
C SER A 783 -94.57 5.94 -71.94
N ARG A 784 -94.12 6.52 -73.06
CA ARG A 784 -92.68 6.71 -73.32
C ARG A 784 -92.11 7.92 -72.57
N THR A 785 -92.90 8.97 -72.36
CA THR A 785 -92.50 10.10 -71.52
C THR A 785 -92.43 9.74 -70.04
N GLU A 786 -93.29 8.84 -69.56
CA GLU A 786 -93.24 8.33 -68.17
C GLU A 786 -91.94 7.54 -67.89
N GLU A 787 -91.52 6.65 -68.80
CA GLU A 787 -90.22 5.96 -68.66
C GLU A 787 -89.02 6.90 -68.65
N VAL A 788 -89.04 7.99 -69.44
CA VAL A 788 -87.94 8.98 -69.46
C VAL A 788 -87.83 9.71 -68.13
N VAL A 789 -88.95 10.14 -67.54
CA VAL A 789 -88.95 10.84 -66.24
C VAL A 789 -88.44 9.94 -65.12
N GLU A 790 -88.80 8.65 -65.11
CA GLU A 790 -88.32 7.71 -64.09
C GLU A 790 -86.80 7.43 -64.25
N LEU A 791 -86.29 7.37 -65.49
CA LEU A 791 -84.86 7.27 -65.78
C LEU A 791 -84.08 8.53 -65.38
N GLU A 792 -84.62 9.73 -65.62
CA GLU A 792 -84.03 11.00 -65.18
C GLU A 792 -83.96 11.09 -63.65
N ARG A 793 -85.00 10.61 -62.95
CA ARG A 793 -85.01 10.53 -61.47
C ARG A 793 -83.89 9.63 -60.94
N VAL A 794 -83.71 8.45 -61.54
CA VAL A 794 -82.62 7.52 -61.20
C VAL A 794 -81.25 8.13 -61.51
N LEU A 795 -81.10 8.86 -62.61
CA LEU A 795 -79.85 9.53 -62.97
C LEU A 795 -79.44 10.57 -61.89
N GLN A 796 -80.39 11.41 -61.45
CA GLN A 796 -80.15 12.41 -60.40
C GLN A 796 -79.72 11.78 -59.06
N GLU A 797 -80.28 10.63 -58.68
CA GLU A 797 -79.84 9.89 -57.49
C GLU A 797 -78.38 9.37 -57.64
N LYS A 798 -77.99 8.90 -58.83
CA LYS A 798 -76.61 8.45 -59.10
C LYS A 798 -75.62 9.59 -59.12
N ASP A 799 -75.94 10.72 -59.75
CA ASP A 799 -75.06 11.90 -59.77
C ASP A 799 -74.86 12.50 -58.38
N ARG A 800 -75.92 12.52 -57.55
CA ARG A 800 -75.82 12.92 -56.15
C ARG A 800 -74.87 12.00 -55.37
N LEU A 801 -75.04 10.68 -55.47
CA LEU A 801 -74.18 9.71 -54.80
C LEU A 801 -72.72 9.80 -55.28
N TYR A 802 -72.50 10.04 -56.57
CA TYR A 802 -71.17 10.26 -57.15
C TYR A 802 -70.50 11.54 -56.58
N LEU A 803 -71.24 12.64 -56.45
CA LEU A 803 -70.76 13.89 -55.84
C LEU A 803 -70.47 13.76 -54.35
N GLU A 804 -71.30 13.02 -53.59
CA GLU A 804 -71.05 12.73 -52.18
C GLU A 804 -69.81 11.84 -52.00
N LEU A 805 -69.68 10.75 -52.78
CA LEU A 805 -68.52 9.87 -52.75
C LEU A 805 -67.22 10.57 -53.16
N ARG A 806 -67.27 11.43 -54.19
CA ARG A 806 -66.12 12.25 -54.61
C ARG A 806 -65.65 13.19 -53.51
N LYS A 807 -66.57 13.86 -52.80
CA LYS A 807 -66.24 14.73 -51.64
C LYS A 807 -65.62 13.96 -50.47
N VAL A 808 -65.93 12.67 -50.31
CA VAL A 808 -65.27 11.80 -49.31
C VAL A 808 -63.86 11.41 -49.78
N LEU A 809 -63.69 11.02 -51.05
CA LEU A 809 -62.39 10.69 -51.63
C LEU A 809 -61.41 11.88 -51.63
N GLU A 810 -61.86 13.08 -51.98
CA GLU A 810 -61.07 14.31 -51.91
C GLU A 810 -60.68 14.73 -50.48
N ARG A 811 -61.28 14.11 -49.45
CA ARG A 811 -60.95 14.32 -48.03
C ARG A 811 -60.09 13.21 -47.42
N GLN A 812 -59.84 12.10 -48.11
CA GLN A 812 -58.94 11.06 -47.61
C GLN A 812 -57.49 11.33 -48.05
N PRO A 813 -56.52 11.47 -47.12
CA PRO A 813 -55.12 11.55 -47.48
C PRO A 813 -54.67 10.24 -48.13
N GLY A 814 -54.01 10.32 -49.29
CA GLY A 814 -53.56 9.14 -50.02
C GLY A 814 -52.65 8.21 -49.19
N PRO A 815 -52.53 6.92 -49.57
CA PRO A 815 -51.88 5.90 -48.72
C PRO A 815 -50.39 6.17 -48.41
N GLU A 816 -49.70 7.01 -49.19
CA GLU A 816 -48.36 7.51 -48.83
C GLU A 816 -48.41 8.60 -47.75
N VAL A 817 -49.34 9.56 -47.85
CA VAL A 817 -49.54 10.61 -46.84
C VAL A 817 -49.99 9.99 -45.51
N ALA A 818 -50.86 8.97 -45.54
CA ALA A 818 -51.24 8.23 -44.34
C ALA A 818 -50.05 7.52 -43.67
N LYS A 819 -49.11 6.97 -44.46
CA LYS A 819 -47.85 6.39 -43.94
C LYS A 819 -46.92 7.46 -43.38
N GLN A 820 -46.79 8.61 -44.06
CA GLN A 820 -45.98 9.74 -43.59
C GLN A 820 -46.53 10.33 -42.29
N VAL A 821 -47.85 10.49 -42.15
CA VAL A 821 -48.48 10.93 -40.89
C VAL A 821 -48.17 9.95 -39.76
N ASN A 822 -48.21 8.64 -40.00
CA ASN A 822 -47.83 7.65 -38.99
C ASN A 822 -46.33 7.71 -38.61
N THR A 823 -45.41 7.90 -39.57
CA THR A 823 -43.98 8.05 -39.25
C THR A 823 -43.69 9.37 -38.53
N TYR A 824 -44.36 10.47 -38.88
CA TYR A 824 -44.26 11.73 -38.15
C TYR A 824 -44.87 11.66 -36.74
N GLN A 825 -46.02 11.01 -36.55
CA GLN A 825 -46.58 10.77 -35.22
C GLN A 825 -45.63 9.94 -34.35
N TRP A 826 -45.00 8.89 -34.91
CA TRP A 826 -44.01 8.09 -34.20
C TRP A 826 -42.75 8.90 -33.86
N ALA A 827 -42.23 9.69 -34.81
CA ALA A 827 -41.07 10.56 -34.60
C ALA A 827 -41.35 11.64 -33.52
N VAL A 828 -42.53 12.27 -33.54
CA VAL A 828 -42.97 13.22 -32.50
C VAL A 828 -43.11 12.52 -31.15
N LYS A 829 -43.68 11.31 -31.09
CA LYS A 829 -43.77 10.52 -29.84
C LYS A 829 -42.39 10.20 -29.27
N ASN A 830 -41.42 9.86 -30.12
CA ASN A 830 -40.04 9.59 -29.71
C ASN A 830 -39.29 10.86 -29.29
N LYS A 831 -39.47 11.99 -30.01
CA LYS A 831 -38.92 13.29 -29.63
C LYS A 831 -39.50 13.82 -28.32
N ASN A 832 -40.79 13.61 -28.06
CA ASN A 832 -41.43 13.94 -26.79
C ASN A 832 -40.88 13.06 -25.65
N ARG A 833 -40.54 11.78 -25.90
CA ARG A 833 -39.81 10.94 -24.94
C ARG A 833 -38.39 11.46 -24.66
N GLN A 834 -37.65 11.91 -25.69
CA GLN A 834 -36.34 12.54 -25.52
C GLN A 834 -36.43 13.85 -24.72
N LEU A 835 -37.41 14.72 -25.02
CA LEU A 835 -37.65 15.96 -24.27
C LEU A 835 -38.02 15.69 -22.80
N LYS A 836 -38.74 14.61 -22.50
CA LYS A 836 -39.00 14.20 -21.10
C LYS A 836 -37.76 13.68 -20.37
N GLY A 837 -36.81 13.06 -21.08
CA GLY A 837 -35.49 12.72 -20.54
C GLY A 837 -34.69 13.99 -20.22
N MET A 838 -34.51 14.86 -21.21
CA MET A 838 -33.82 16.15 -21.08
C MET A 838 -34.45 17.05 -20.00
N ALA A 839 -35.77 17.03 -19.82
CA ALA A 839 -36.45 17.79 -18.75
C ALA A 839 -36.25 17.16 -17.36
N ALA A 840 -36.03 15.84 -17.26
CA ALA A 840 -35.66 15.20 -16.00
C ALA A 840 -34.18 15.46 -15.66
N GLU A 841 -33.29 15.38 -16.65
CA GLU A 841 -31.87 15.76 -16.54
C GLU A 841 -31.72 17.23 -16.12
N LEU A 842 -32.44 18.16 -16.77
CA LEU A 842 -32.41 19.58 -16.46
C LEU A 842 -32.99 19.88 -15.05
N ASN A 843 -34.06 19.18 -14.64
CA ASN A 843 -34.54 19.25 -13.25
C ASN A 843 -33.50 18.74 -12.23
N MET A 844 -32.75 17.68 -12.56
CA MET A 844 -31.67 17.17 -11.71
C MET A 844 -30.54 18.20 -11.58
N PHE A 845 -30.07 18.76 -12.70
CA PHE A 845 -29.09 19.84 -12.68
C PHE A 845 -29.61 21.09 -11.97
N GLU A 846 -30.92 21.38 -12.01
CA GLU A 846 -31.51 22.44 -11.19
C GLU A 846 -31.49 22.13 -9.70
N THR A 847 -31.74 20.89 -9.26
CA THR A 847 -31.61 20.50 -7.84
C THR A 847 -30.16 20.52 -7.38
N ASP A 848 -29.22 20.05 -8.21
CA ASP A 848 -27.79 20.03 -7.88
C ASP A 848 -27.21 21.45 -7.82
N ASN A 849 -27.63 22.35 -8.71
CA ASN A 849 -27.30 23.77 -8.62
C ASN A 849 -27.92 24.42 -7.37
N LYS A 850 -29.14 24.04 -6.96
CA LYS A 850 -29.75 24.55 -5.72
C LYS A 850 -28.99 24.06 -4.48
N ALA A 851 -28.54 22.81 -4.46
CA ALA A 851 -27.67 22.27 -3.41
C ALA A 851 -26.30 22.97 -3.38
N SER A 852 -25.63 23.10 -4.52
CA SER A 852 -24.34 23.78 -4.65
C SER A 852 -24.40 25.26 -4.24
N ASN A 853 -25.51 25.95 -4.55
CA ASN A 853 -25.74 27.33 -4.08
C ASN A 853 -26.04 27.41 -2.57
N TYR A 854 -26.64 26.37 -1.97
CA TYR A 854 -26.81 26.30 -0.52
C TYR A 854 -25.46 26.08 0.18
N ASP A 855 -24.63 25.17 -0.32
CA ASP A 855 -23.28 24.93 0.21
C ASP A 855 -22.35 26.13 0.03
N ASN A 856 -22.40 26.81 -1.12
CA ASN A 856 -21.67 28.07 -1.31
C ASN A 856 -22.10 29.13 -0.28
N ARG A 857 -23.40 29.31 -0.04
CA ARG A 857 -23.89 30.23 1.03
C ARG A 857 -23.46 29.80 2.43
N ARG A 858 -23.40 28.50 2.71
CA ARG A 858 -22.88 27.96 3.98
C ARG A 858 -21.39 28.26 4.14
N LEU A 859 -20.61 28.09 3.08
CA LEU A 859 -19.17 28.40 3.03
C LEU A 859 -18.92 29.91 3.13
N GLU A 860 -19.72 30.76 2.49
CA GLU A 860 -19.70 32.22 2.68
C GLU A 860 -20.02 32.61 4.13
N GLY A 861 -21.00 31.94 4.75
CA GLY A 861 -21.33 32.10 6.17
C GLY A 861 -20.13 31.79 7.07
N LEU A 862 -19.54 30.60 6.92
CA LEU A 862 -18.35 30.17 7.66
C LEU A 862 -17.13 31.07 7.39
N LEU A 863 -16.93 31.51 6.15
CA LEU A 863 -15.88 32.46 5.77
C LEU A 863 -16.09 33.82 6.46
N ASN A 864 -17.33 34.28 6.57
CA ASN A 864 -17.66 35.54 7.25
C ASN A 864 -17.60 35.42 8.78
N GLU A 865 -17.87 34.25 9.36
CA GLU A 865 -17.56 33.96 10.77
C GLU A 865 -16.06 33.91 11.03
N MET A 866 -15.27 33.27 10.16
CA MET A 866 -13.81 33.25 10.27
C MET A 866 -13.22 34.65 10.09
N LYS A 867 -13.75 35.49 9.19
CA LYS A 867 -13.42 36.92 9.11
C LYS A 867 -13.77 37.65 10.42
N LYS A 868 -14.95 37.43 11.01
CA LYS A 868 -15.31 38.02 12.31
C LYS A 868 -14.32 37.62 13.41
N LYS A 869 -14.01 36.32 13.54
CA LYS A 869 -13.02 35.80 14.50
C LYS A 869 -11.64 36.39 14.27
N TYR A 870 -11.17 36.45 13.01
CA TYR A 870 -9.90 37.09 12.65
C TYR A 870 -9.86 38.59 12.97
N TYR A 871 -10.95 39.34 12.70
CA TYR A 871 -11.01 40.76 13.07
C TYR A 871 -11.12 40.98 14.58
N GLN A 872 -11.76 40.07 15.33
CA GLN A 872 -11.76 40.08 16.80
C GLN A 872 -10.36 39.78 17.36
N GLU A 873 -9.67 38.75 16.87
CA GLU A 873 -8.29 38.43 17.26
C GLU A 873 -7.33 39.57 16.89
N LYS A 874 -7.48 40.15 15.70
CA LYS A 874 -6.69 41.32 15.28
C LYS A 874 -6.95 42.52 16.18
N LYS A 875 -8.20 42.77 16.59
CA LYS A 875 -8.54 43.84 17.54
C LYS A 875 -7.92 43.58 18.92
N LEU A 876 -8.02 42.35 19.45
CA LEU A 876 -7.35 41.97 20.70
C LEU A 876 -5.83 42.13 20.62
N ARG A 877 -5.19 41.72 19.52
CA ARG A 877 -3.74 41.94 19.30
C ARG A 877 -3.40 43.43 19.26
N GLN A 878 -4.25 44.25 18.63
CA GLN A 878 -4.03 45.70 18.53
C GLN A 878 -4.21 46.38 19.90
N GLU A 879 -5.24 46.02 20.67
CA GLU A 879 -5.44 46.47 22.06
C GLU A 879 -4.28 46.05 22.98
N LEU A 880 -3.76 44.83 22.79
CA LEU A 880 -2.56 44.34 23.50
C LEU A 880 -1.30 45.13 23.11
N GLN A 881 -1.16 45.50 21.83
CA GLN A 881 -0.02 46.27 21.31
C GLN A 881 -0.06 47.75 21.77
N GLU A 882 -1.25 48.35 21.83
CA GLU A 882 -1.50 49.66 22.42
C GLU A 882 -1.26 49.65 23.95
N SER A 883 -1.55 48.53 24.64
CA SER A 883 -1.23 48.37 26.08
C SER A 883 0.27 48.35 26.41
N MET A 884 1.14 48.02 25.46
CA MET A 884 2.59 47.96 25.65
C MET A 884 3.34 49.25 25.27
N THR A 885 2.66 50.33 24.88
CA THR A 885 3.29 51.52 24.26
C THR A 885 2.93 52.85 24.92
N TYR A 886 3.15 52.97 26.25
CA TYR A 886 2.97 54.23 26.98
C TYR A 886 4.17 54.66 27.87
N THR A 887 5.32 54.91 27.22
CA THR A 887 6.33 55.87 27.72
C THR A 887 6.32 57.14 26.87
N LYS A 888 6.16 58.27 27.57
CA LYS A 888 5.90 59.67 27.15
C LYS A 888 7.18 60.38 26.61
N PRO A 889 7.18 61.64 26.06
CA PRO A 889 6.07 62.61 25.87
C PRO A 889 6.15 63.65 24.67
N VAL A 890 5.15 64.56 24.60
CA VAL A 890 5.05 65.97 24.08
C VAL A 890 5.45 66.36 22.63
N LEU A 891 4.47 66.86 21.83
CA LEU A 891 4.29 68.24 21.26
C LEU A 891 3.09 68.21 20.26
N GLN A 892 1.90 68.80 20.48
CA GLN A 892 1.47 70.22 20.59
C GLN A 892 1.22 70.92 19.24
N GLY A 893 -0.04 71.26 18.86
CA GLY A 893 -0.29 72.17 17.71
C GLY A 893 -1.64 72.30 16.97
N LEU A 894 -2.78 72.59 17.65
CA LEU A 894 -3.92 73.43 17.14
C LEU A 894 -4.74 72.96 15.87
N PRO A 895 -5.90 73.58 15.49
CA PRO A 895 -7.09 72.78 15.12
C PRO A 895 -7.83 73.06 13.78
N ALA A 896 -8.67 72.08 13.41
CA ALA A 896 -10.02 72.11 12.81
C ALA A 896 -10.43 73.08 11.67
N ILE A 897 -11.12 72.54 10.65
CA ILE A 897 -12.27 73.15 9.94
C ILE A 897 -13.07 72.08 9.15
N ILE A 898 -14.40 72.28 9.07
CA ILE A 898 -15.42 71.60 8.24
C ILE A 898 -16.30 72.78 7.74
N PRO A 899 -16.70 72.95 6.46
CA PRO A 899 -17.41 71.97 5.62
C PRO A 899 -17.08 72.01 4.10
N GLY A 900 -17.86 71.29 3.27
CA GLY A 900 -17.94 71.51 1.81
C GLY A 900 -18.82 70.48 1.09
N LYS A 901 -19.75 70.94 0.22
CA LYS A 901 -20.55 70.11 -0.69
C LYS A 901 -20.16 70.39 -2.15
N ASP A 902 -20.73 69.54 -3.02
CA ASP A 902 -21.12 69.75 -4.42
C ASP A 902 -20.29 68.95 -5.45
N HIS A 903 -20.90 68.03 -6.19
CA HIS A 903 -21.78 68.23 -7.35
C HIS A 903 -21.09 68.92 -8.53
N PHE A 904 -20.61 68.13 -9.49
CA PHE A 904 -20.76 68.48 -10.89
C PHE A 904 -20.88 67.25 -11.80
N THR A 905 -21.42 67.46 -13.00
CA THR A 905 -21.81 66.41 -13.95
C THR A 905 -21.01 66.45 -15.25
N GLY A 906 -20.51 65.29 -15.67
CA GLY A 906 -20.47 64.89 -17.08
C GLY A 906 -19.28 65.32 -17.95
N GLY A 907 -18.88 64.39 -18.84
CA GLY A 907 -18.27 64.69 -20.14
C GLY A 907 -16.74 64.63 -20.24
N GLY A 908 -16.26 64.04 -21.35
CA GLY A 908 -14.92 64.29 -21.89
C GLY A 908 -13.88 63.18 -21.67
N PHE A 909 -13.51 62.49 -22.76
CA PHE A 909 -12.30 61.67 -22.82
C PHE A 909 -11.03 62.54 -22.68
N ARG A 910 -9.95 61.96 -22.13
CA ARG A 910 -8.62 62.17 -22.71
C ARG A 910 -7.74 60.93 -22.63
N VAL A 911 -7.25 60.52 -23.80
CA VAL A 911 -6.19 59.52 -23.97
C VAL A 911 -4.84 60.24 -23.87
N SER A 912 -3.90 59.70 -23.09
CA SER A 912 -2.48 59.53 -23.48
C SER A 912 -1.56 59.21 -22.30
N LYS A 913 -0.87 58.07 -22.38
CA LYS A 913 0.60 58.02 -22.42
C LYS A 913 1.04 56.63 -22.87
N GLY A 914 2.14 56.56 -23.59
CA GLY A 914 2.77 55.33 -24.05
C GLY A 914 4.28 55.55 -24.19
N PHE A 915 4.98 54.52 -24.64
CA PHE A 915 6.43 54.37 -24.67
C PHE A 915 7.08 54.26 -23.27
N LEU A 916 8.05 53.37 -23.07
CA LEU A 916 8.63 52.40 -24.01
C LEU A 916 7.89 51.06 -24.00
#